data_AF-A0A1Q6HRM6-F1
#
_entry.id   AF-A0A1Q6HRM6-F1
#
_cell.length_a   1.000
_cell.length_b   1.000
_cell.length_c   1.000
_cell.angle_alpha   90.00
_cell.angle_beta   90.00
_cell.angle_gamma   90.00
#
_symmetry.space_group_name_H-M   'P 1'
#
loop_
_entity.id
_entity.type
_entity.pdbx_description
1 polymer ?
#
loop_
_entity_poly.entity_id
_entity_poly.type
_entity_poly.pdbx_seq_one_letter_code
_entity_poly.pdbx_strand_id
1 'polypeptide(L)'
;MWKKLLITGCVTFSLLSGGTLSAQPSCEIKEEVTSEQLDRTQKELVAMMKELKNDSYFQTELDKAAVQSSLSKRMAAYKDLTVRLLSVLEIQAELEWMKPEAIQEALGIMKKSSGFDAVLADKRFGELKSLLAGGFDGIYTGDAQAIDKANKTLTLKRKLMLMSPDVNVDKMLTVKFDLGERANFVGAGSLGIQPNNWSNLSSASRKNFKAQLVELSGLQSGELSEKVLYKPAVDGSSVTDLVLNWDGKRLMFTALDTTRRWQVHELDINNGEAKQVTNIPEPDLEFFDGTYLPDGRMLAISNIGYQGVPCVNGSDAVGNMVLYDPSNGYLRRLTFDQDANWHPVVMANGKVMYVRWEYTDLTHYFSRIVMHMNPDGTEQKSLYGSGSMFPNSIFDVQPLPKHTNRFVGVISGHHGVARSGRLMIFDPAKSRKEEKGMIQELPFRGRPIIPEVKDELVNGVWPQFIKPYPLTDETFLVTAKLSPYSRWGIYLVDIYDNLTLVANADDAGMIYSVPVKSTPIPPAIPDRIKPNEKEATVFIQDVYEGEGLRGVPRGEIKSFRVYAYEYAYRRTLSDHYNHGIQAGWDIKRLLGTVPVEKDGSAIFKIPANTPVSLQPLDKNGRAVQWMRSWLTGMPGEVVSCVGCHEDQNTIPVPKRVQASTRQPHELKIAEGGVRPYTFAYEIQPILDRACVACHDGSKPERPNFKDTTSVGITDWSGTRYFQKSYLAFHPYVNRQGPEADMYVMSPYEYHASTSEIVRMLERGHHNVKLTDNEWEHLVMWIDMNAPGRGTFDADLLNGYDQYTRRKELADKYGNAGVDWRKELADYASYLKGKGEICPAMPEKVTSAKHKAVKMKRWPLTAEDIQNLLSKETGLRKDVEVADGVKITFVRVPAGKFVMGTNDAYPDQAPAFKAEVKKGFWMSEKELTNEQYNALVPEHDSRIYAQFWKDHTTPGYPANKPNQPVIRVSYEEAMKYCDILSEKTGLKVTLPTEVQWEWACRGGSDQPFWYGAMDANFGSYENLADVQLEKMAVTGIDPQPMAKDNPWFPYYNYLPKVETVNDGMMIPSDEYNYRPNPFGLINMHGNLQEWTRSLYAPYPYSEKAQATADTRQVVARGGSWIDRPKDATATARRVYLPWQRVNNVGLRLIIED
;
A
#
# COMPACT_ATOMS: atom_id res chain seq x y z
N MET A 1 -21.06 19.32 -12.07
CA MET A 1 -20.70 19.85 -10.72
C MET A 1 -19.19 20.05 -10.52
N TRP A 2 -18.37 20.06 -11.58
CA TRP A 2 -16.90 20.11 -11.49
C TRP A 2 -16.33 21.48 -11.89
N LYS A 3 -16.60 22.49 -11.05
CA LYS A 3 -15.89 23.77 -11.01
C LYS A 3 -15.87 24.24 -9.55
N LYS A 4 -15.08 23.59 -8.70
CA LYS A 4 -14.68 24.04 -7.35
C LYS A 4 -13.72 23.03 -6.73
N LEU A 5 -12.49 22.96 -7.24
CA LEU A 5 -11.32 22.37 -6.59
C LEU A 5 -10.08 22.80 -7.38
N LEU A 6 -9.78 24.08 -7.28
CA LEU A 6 -8.52 24.71 -7.71
C LEU A 6 -8.42 26.02 -6.94
N ILE A 7 -8.16 25.91 -5.63
CA ILE A 7 -7.64 27.01 -4.82
C ILE A 7 -6.58 26.39 -3.91
N THR A 8 -5.34 26.35 -4.40
CA THR A 8 -4.10 26.57 -3.63
C THR A 8 -2.95 26.68 -4.63
N GLY A 9 -2.31 27.86 -4.67
CA GLY A 9 -0.93 28.04 -5.14
C GLY A 9 -0.70 28.26 -6.64
N CYS A 10 -0.65 29.52 -7.07
CA CYS A 10 -0.12 29.93 -8.37
C CYS A 10 1.34 29.48 -8.58
N VAL A 11 1.57 28.69 -9.63
CA VAL A 11 2.85 28.65 -10.35
C VAL A 11 2.53 28.76 -11.83
N THR A 12 2.72 29.92 -12.44
CA THR A 12 2.63 30.11 -13.89
C THR A 12 4.02 30.02 -14.53
N PHE A 13 4.12 29.10 -15.49
CA PHE A 13 5.16 29.00 -16.50
C PHE A 13 5.13 30.21 -17.44
N SER A 14 6.30 30.77 -17.77
CA SER A 14 6.47 31.69 -18.89
C SER A 14 7.35 31.03 -19.95
N LEU A 15 6.76 30.74 -21.11
CA LEU A 15 7.42 30.22 -22.31
C LEU A 15 8.07 31.35 -23.10
N LEU A 16 9.28 31.08 -23.58
CA LEU A 16 10.07 31.91 -24.50
C LEU A 16 9.50 31.87 -25.92
N SER A 17 9.42 33.01 -26.58
CA SER A 17 9.47 33.12 -28.04
C SER A 17 10.43 34.24 -28.43
N GLY A 18 11.45 33.91 -29.21
CA GLY A 18 12.47 34.83 -29.67
C GLY A 18 12.02 35.72 -30.84
N GLY A 19 12.59 36.92 -30.88
CA GLY A 19 12.56 37.85 -32.01
C GLY A 19 13.54 38.99 -31.74
N THR A 20 14.61 39.07 -32.53
CA THR A 20 15.66 40.10 -32.47
C THR A 20 15.16 41.46 -32.94
N LEU A 21 15.51 42.58 -32.25
CA LEU A 21 16.01 43.83 -32.85
C LEU A 21 16.34 44.95 -31.83
N SER A 22 17.51 45.56 -32.07
CA SER A 22 18.00 46.92 -31.75
C SER A 22 18.05 47.47 -30.32
N ALA A 23 19.25 47.96 -29.97
CA ALA A 23 19.52 48.81 -28.82
C ALA A 23 18.95 50.23 -29.01
N GLN A 24 18.29 50.76 -27.98
CA GLN A 24 18.17 52.19 -27.66
C GLN A 24 17.85 52.39 -26.15
N PRO A 25 18.12 53.58 -25.57
CA PRO A 25 18.49 53.73 -24.16
C PRO A 25 17.31 53.78 -23.18
N SER A 26 17.67 53.50 -21.93
CA SER A 26 16.87 53.53 -20.70
C SER A 26 15.76 54.60 -20.66
N CYS A 27 14.53 54.12 -20.52
CA CYS A 27 13.45 54.85 -19.89
C CYS A 27 12.90 53.95 -18.79
N GLU A 28 13.18 54.27 -17.52
CA GLU A 28 12.58 53.61 -16.36
C GLU A 28 11.08 53.86 -16.37
N ILE A 29 10.32 52.91 -16.94
CA ILE A 29 8.88 52.86 -16.72
C ILE A 29 8.70 52.26 -15.33
N LYS A 30 8.36 53.09 -14.34
CA LYS A 30 7.83 52.61 -13.05
C LYS A 30 6.61 51.73 -13.37
N GLU A 31 6.71 50.43 -13.12
CA GLU A 31 5.55 49.55 -13.17
C GLU A 31 4.49 50.09 -12.20
N GLU A 32 3.34 50.54 -12.73
CA GLU A 32 2.21 50.97 -11.91
C GLU A 32 1.60 49.73 -11.23
N VAL A 33 1.49 49.77 -9.90
CA VAL A 33 0.85 48.71 -9.11
C VAL A 33 -0.61 48.55 -9.55
N THR A 34 -1.00 47.34 -9.96
CA THR A 34 -2.36 47.07 -10.40
C THR A 34 -3.32 46.83 -9.23
N SER A 35 -4.61 47.07 -9.44
CA SER A 35 -5.65 46.73 -8.46
C SER A 35 -5.66 45.24 -8.10
N GLU A 36 -5.40 44.37 -9.08
CA GLU A 36 -5.32 42.92 -8.87
C GLU A 36 -4.16 42.52 -7.96
N GLN A 37 -2.97 43.11 -8.15
CA GLN A 37 -1.83 42.89 -7.25
C GLN A 37 -2.13 43.34 -5.83
N LEU A 38 -2.80 44.49 -5.69
CA LEU A 38 -3.19 45.03 -4.39
C LEU A 38 -4.20 44.12 -3.68
N ASP A 39 -5.25 43.68 -4.38
CA ASP A 39 -6.27 42.77 -3.86
C ASP A 39 -5.68 41.42 -3.44
N ARG A 40 -4.72 40.88 -4.22
CA ARG A 40 -4.03 39.65 -3.88
C ARG A 40 -3.23 39.81 -2.58
N THR A 41 -2.44 40.87 -2.48
CA THR A 41 -1.61 41.16 -1.29
C THR A 41 -2.48 41.36 -0.05
N GLN A 42 -3.63 42.04 -0.19
CA GLN A 42 -4.59 42.20 0.90
C GLN A 42 -5.17 40.86 1.36
N LYS A 43 -5.54 39.97 0.43
CA LYS A 43 -6.04 38.62 0.77
C LYS A 43 -4.99 37.80 1.52
N GLU A 44 -3.72 37.89 1.12
CA GLU A 44 -2.61 37.22 1.81
C GLU A 44 -2.41 37.77 3.23
N LEU A 45 -2.47 39.09 3.42
CA LEU A 45 -2.45 39.72 4.74
C LEU A 45 -3.59 39.23 5.65
N VAL A 46 -4.81 39.20 5.13
CA VAL A 46 -5.97 38.69 5.87
C VAL A 46 -5.81 37.22 6.23
N ALA A 47 -5.21 36.40 5.35
CA ALA A 47 -4.92 35.00 5.66
C ALA A 47 -3.88 34.86 6.78
N MET A 48 -2.79 35.63 6.74
CA MET A 48 -1.78 35.66 7.81
C MET A 48 -2.35 36.12 9.15
N MET A 49 -3.19 37.15 9.14
CA MET A 49 -3.81 37.67 10.36
C MET A 49 -4.68 36.64 11.07
N LYS A 50 -5.36 35.76 10.32
CA LYS A 50 -6.18 34.67 10.90
C LYS A 50 -5.36 33.64 11.71
N GLU A 51 -4.05 33.56 11.50
CA GLU A 51 -3.17 32.69 12.28
C GLU A 51 -2.70 33.35 13.59
N LEU A 52 -2.93 34.66 13.79
CA LEU A 52 -2.65 35.30 15.06
C LEU A 52 -3.65 34.88 16.13
N LYS A 53 -3.18 34.71 17.37
CA LYS A 53 -4.08 34.54 18.52
C LYS A 53 -4.94 35.78 18.79
N ASN A 54 -4.45 36.95 18.40
CA ASN A 54 -5.20 38.21 18.43
C ASN A 54 -4.76 39.10 17.25
N ASP A 55 -5.69 39.44 16.37
CA ASP A 55 -5.47 40.20 15.14
C ASP A 55 -6.02 41.64 15.19
N SER A 56 -6.66 42.05 16.29
CA SER A 56 -7.44 43.31 16.36
C SER A 56 -6.63 44.55 16.02
N TYR A 57 -5.38 44.62 16.49
CA TYR A 57 -4.44 45.70 16.16
C TYR A 57 -4.08 45.67 14.67
N PHE A 58 -3.74 44.51 14.12
CA PHE A 58 -3.37 44.34 12.72
C PHE A 58 -4.54 44.62 11.78
N GLN A 59 -5.78 44.35 12.19
CA GLN A 59 -6.98 44.73 11.45
C GLN A 59 -7.13 46.25 11.39
N THR A 60 -6.92 46.93 12.51
CA THR A 60 -6.93 48.40 12.55
C THR A 60 -5.83 48.98 11.64
N GLU A 61 -4.64 48.38 11.63
CA GLU A 61 -3.54 48.81 10.76
C GLU A 61 -3.82 48.52 9.26
N LEU A 62 -4.48 47.40 8.95
CA LEU A 62 -4.91 47.07 7.61
C LEU A 62 -5.96 48.08 7.09
N ASP A 63 -6.93 48.44 7.92
CA ASP A 63 -7.95 49.44 7.58
C ASP A 63 -7.32 50.81 7.29
N LYS A 64 -6.31 51.21 8.08
CA LYS A 64 -5.50 52.42 7.84
C LYS A 64 -4.69 52.35 6.55
N ALA A 65 -4.15 51.17 6.22
CA ALA A 65 -3.40 50.95 4.97
C ALA A 65 -4.33 50.97 3.74
N ALA A 66 -5.56 50.47 3.86
CA ALA A 66 -6.54 50.42 2.77
C ALA A 66 -7.03 51.81 2.31
N VAL A 67 -7.06 52.80 3.20
CA VAL A 67 -7.51 54.18 2.90
C VAL A 67 -6.43 55.10 2.33
N GLN A 68 -5.21 54.60 2.06
CA GLN A 68 -4.14 55.44 1.50
C GLN A 68 -4.49 56.01 0.12
N SER A 69 -3.94 57.20 -0.19
CA SER A 69 -4.38 58.04 -1.30
C SER A 69 -4.06 57.52 -2.70
N SER A 70 -3.12 56.57 -2.87
CA SER A 70 -2.75 55.99 -4.16
C SER A 70 -2.44 54.48 -4.05
N LEU A 71 -2.58 53.74 -5.15
CA LEU A 71 -2.31 52.29 -5.21
C LEU A 71 -0.88 51.94 -4.75
N SER A 72 0.13 52.71 -5.20
CA SER A 72 1.53 52.50 -4.79
C SER A 72 1.74 52.72 -3.28
N LYS A 73 1.06 53.71 -2.67
CA LYS A 73 1.15 53.95 -1.22
C LYS A 73 0.45 52.85 -0.43
N ARG A 74 -0.70 52.35 -0.91
CA ARG A 74 -1.38 51.20 -0.29
C ARG A 74 -0.49 49.96 -0.33
N MET A 75 0.11 49.67 -1.48
CA MET A 75 1.03 48.53 -1.63
C MET A 75 2.24 48.64 -0.70
N ALA A 76 2.86 49.83 -0.60
CA ALA A 76 3.96 50.05 0.33
C ALA A 76 3.53 49.81 1.80
N ALA A 77 2.34 50.31 2.18
CA ALA A 77 1.79 50.09 3.52
C ALA A 77 1.46 48.60 3.78
N TYR A 78 0.94 47.89 2.78
CA TYR A 78 0.70 46.44 2.87
C TYR A 78 2.01 45.67 3.04
N LYS A 79 3.07 46.00 2.29
CA LYS A 79 4.38 45.38 2.44
C LYS A 79 4.98 45.61 3.82
N ASP A 80 4.91 46.83 4.35
CA ASP A 80 5.34 47.14 5.72
C ASP A 80 4.56 46.33 6.77
N LEU A 81 3.23 46.26 6.62
CA LEU A 81 2.38 45.48 7.51
C LEU A 81 2.71 43.99 7.45
N THR A 82 3.02 43.45 6.26
CA THR A 82 3.44 42.05 6.09
C THR A 82 4.71 41.75 6.88
N VAL A 83 5.73 42.62 6.81
CA VAL A 83 7.00 42.42 7.56
C VAL A 83 6.74 42.40 9.07
N ARG A 84 5.94 43.33 9.58
CA ARG A 84 5.56 43.37 11.00
C ARG A 84 4.76 42.15 11.43
N LEU A 85 3.81 41.72 10.60
CA LEU A 85 2.94 40.57 10.85
C LEU A 85 3.74 39.26 10.87
N LEU A 86 4.64 39.06 9.92
CA LEU A 86 5.53 37.89 9.87
C LEU A 86 6.41 37.79 11.12
N SER A 87 6.98 38.92 11.58
CA SER A 87 7.77 38.96 12.81
C SER A 87 6.97 38.50 14.03
N VAL A 88 5.72 38.97 14.18
CA VAL A 88 4.85 38.54 15.29
C VAL A 88 4.43 37.08 15.16
N LEU A 89 4.13 36.59 13.96
CA LEU A 89 3.78 35.18 13.72
C LEU A 89 4.95 34.23 14.03
N GLU A 90 6.19 34.62 13.71
CA GLU A 90 7.37 33.81 14.05
C GLU A 90 7.60 33.76 15.57
N ILE A 91 7.54 34.91 16.25
CA ILE A 91 7.64 34.99 17.71
C ILE A 91 6.54 34.16 18.38
N GLN A 92 5.30 34.28 17.92
CA GLN A 92 4.18 33.49 18.41
C GLN A 92 4.47 31.99 18.27
N ALA A 93 4.88 31.54 17.07
CA ALA A 93 5.14 30.14 16.79
C ALA A 93 6.25 29.58 17.68
N GLU A 94 7.33 30.33 17.93
CA GLU A 94 8.40 29.90 18.84
C GLU A 94 7.97 29.91 20.32
N LEU A 95 7.19 30.90 20.74
CA LEU A 95 6.67 31.00 22.11
C LEU A 95 5.69 29.87 22.45
N GLU A 96 4.99 29.29 21.47
CA GLU A 96 4.17 28.08 21.68
C GLU A 96 4.99 26.89 22.17
N TRP A 97 6.28 26.86 21.87
CA TRP A 97 7.22 25.84 22.33
C TRP A 97 7.97 26.24 23.60
N MET A 98 7.66 27.38 24.20
CA MET A 98 8.20 27.80 25.50
C MET A 98 7.49 27.02 26.63
N LYS A 99 7.99 25.80 26.90
CA LYS A 99 7.46 24.89 27.93
C LYS A 99 8.41 24.84 29.14
N PRO A 100 8.19 25.62 30.21
CA PRO A 100 9.13 25.71 31.34
C PRO A 100 9.37 24.37 32.03
N GLU A 101 8.35 23.51 32.07
CA GLU A 101 8.42 22.17 32.66
C GLU A 101 9.36 21.26 31.87
N ALA A 102 9.27 21.28 30.53
CA ALA A 102 10.16 20.54 29.64
C ALA A 102 11.61 21.03 29.76
N ILE A 103 11.81 22.35 29.83
CA ILE A 103 13.14 22.95 30.05
C ILE A 103 13.68 22.52 31.41
N GLN A 104 12.87 22.57 32.46
CA GLN A 104 13.25 22.17 33.80
C GLN A 104 13.64 20.69 33.88
N GLU A 105 12.88 19.81 33.23
CA GLU A 105 13.16 18.38 33.16
C GLU A 105 14.49 18.11 32.46
N ALA A 106 14.70 18.70 31.28
CA ALA A 106 15.95 18.58 30.53
C ALA A 106 17.14 19.11 31.35
N LEU A 107 17.03 20.28 31.99
CA LEU A 107 18.05 20.81 32.89
C LEU A 107 18.33 19.87 34.08
N GLY A 108 17.30 19.22 34.63
CA GLY A 108 17.45 18.25 35.70
C GLY A 108 18.29 17.03 35.29
N ILE A 109 18.20 16.62 34.02
CA ILE A 109 19.07 15.58 33.44
C ILE A 109 20.47 16.13 33.18
N MET A 110 20.60 17.30 32.54
CA MET A 110 21.90 17.91 32.21
C MET A 110 22.78 18.13 33.44
N LYS A 111 22.19 18.50 34.58
CA LYS A 111 22.90 18.69 35.87
C LYS A 111 23.58 17.42 36.41
N LYS A 112 23.19 16.24 35.94
CA LYS A 112 23.82 14.98 36.32
C LYS A 112 25.14 14.74 35.56
N SER A 113 25.36 15.46 34.46
CA SER A 113 26.57 15.33 33.66
C SER A 113 27.74 16.06 34.30
N SER A 114 28.91 15.41 34.29
CA SER A 114 30.14 15.98 34.81
C SER A 114 30.54 17.23 34.02
N GLY A 115 30.87 18.32 34.72
CA GLY A 115 31.31 19.58 34.11
C GLY A 115 30.19 20.50 33.63
N PHE A 116 28.91 20.15 33.83
CA PHE A 116 27.79 21.04 33.54
C PHE A 116 27.71 22.21 34.53
N ASP A 117 27.63 23.45 34.04
CA ASP A 117 27.51 24.65 34.87
C ASP A 117 26.07 24.83 35.40
N ALA A 118 25.75 24.07 36.45
CA ALA A 118 24.44 24.09 37.09
C ALA A 118 24.08 25.47 37.67
N VAL A 119 25.06 26.23 38.16
CA VAL A 119 24.85 27.55 38.76
C VAL A 119 24.41 28.55 37.71
N LEU A 120 25.09 28.59 36.56
CA LEU A 120 24.70 29.44 35.44
C LEU A 120 23.35 29.03 34.87
N ALA A 121 23.10 27.72 34.73
CA ALA A 121 21.82 27.20 34.26
C ALA A 121 20.67 27.62 35.19
N ASP A 122 20.82 27.49 36.50
CA ASP A 122 19.81 27.89 37.48
C ASP A 122 19.56 29.40 37.47
N LYS A 123 20.63 30.20 37.36
CA LYS A 123 20.51 31.65 37.20
C LYS A 123 19.72 32.03 35.95
N ARG A 124 20.08 31.46 34.79
CA ARG A 124 19.40 31.71 33.50
C ARG A 124 17.95 31.22 33.53
N PHE A 125 17.68 30.07 34.12
CA PHE A 125 16.32 29.54 34.24
C PHE A 125 15.46 30.38 35.22
N GLY A 126 16.06 30.92 36.28
CA GLY A 126 15.42 31.90 37.15
C GLY A 126 15.03 33.19 36.40
N GLU A 127 15.95 33.74 35.59
CA GLU A 127 15.67 34.89 34.73
C GLU A 127 14.56 34.57 33.70
N LEU A 128 14.61 33.39 33.07
CA LEU A 128 13.58 32.93 32.15
C LEU A 128 12.20 32.94 32.83
N LYS A 129 12.07 32.32 34.00
CA LYS A 129 10.82 32.30 34.77
C LYS A 129 10.31 33.70 35.12
N SER A 130 11.22 34.62 35.45
CA SER A 130 10.85 36.02 35.71
C SER A 130 10.30 36.73 34.46
N LEU A 131 10.85 36.46 33.28
CA LEU A 131 10.35 37.04 32.03
C LEU A 131 8.97 36.47 31.66
N LEU A 132 8.75 35.17 31.89
CA LEU A 132 7.49 34.49 31.61
C LEU A 132 6.31 35.02 32.45
N ALA A 133 6.55 35.40 33.70
CA ALA A 133 5.50 35.80 34.65
C ALA A 133 4.59 36.96 34.16
N GLY A 134 5.09 37.82 33.27
CA GLY A 134 4.33 38.96 32.73
C GLY A 134 3.58 38.71 31.43
N GLY A 135 3.57 37.48 30.89
CA GLY A 135 2.95 37.16 29.60
C GLY A 135 3.60 37.85 28.39
N PHE A 136 3.03 37.59 27.20
CA PHE A 136 3.52 38.10 25.91
C PHE A 136 2.42 38.69 25.01
N ASP A 137 1.19 38.89 25.51
CA ASP A 137 0.07 39.36 24.67
C ASP A 137 0.32 40.74 24.02
N GLY A 138 1.24 41.54 24.56
CA GLY A 138 1.65 42.82 23.97
C GLY A 138 2.32 42.70 22.59
N ILE A 139 2.81 41.52 22.19
CA ILE A 139 3.35 41.33 20.82
C ILE A 139 2.27 41.56 19.75
N TYR A 140 0.99 41.37 20.10
CA TYR A 140 -0.13 41.55 19.18
C TYR A 140 -0.55 43.00 19.01
N THR A 141 -0.05 43.93 19.83
CA THR A 141 -0.50 45.34 19.85
C THR A 141 0.52 46.31 19.27
N GLY A 142 1.58 45.80 18.62
CA GLY A 142 2.69 46.62 18.12
C GLY A 142 3.58 47.20 19.23
N ASP A 143 3.54 46.65 20.44
CA ASP A 143 4.40 47.06 21.55
C ASP A 143 5.82 46.52 21.35
N ALA A 144 6.75 47.43 21.01
CA ALA A 144 8.15 47.09 20.83
C ALA A 144 8.80 46.50 22.09
N GLN A 145 8.41 46.94 23.30
CA GLN A 145 8.96 46.40 24.54
C GLN A 145 8.51 44.96 24.77
N ALA A 146 7.26 44.63 24.43
CA ALA A 146 6.75 43.27 24.49
C ALA A 146 7.48 42.34 23.50
N ILE A 147 7.74 42.83 22.28
CA ILE A 147 8.51 42.11 21.25
C ILE A 147 9.95 41.86 21.73
N ASP A 148 10.63 42.89 22.25
CA ASP A 148 11.99 42.76 22.78
C ASP A 148 12.06 41.79 23.95
N LYS A 149 11.07 41.84 24.85
CA LYS A 149 10.94 40.90 25.96
C LYS A 149 10.75 39.46 25.47
N ALA A 150 9.91 39.24 24.46
CA ALA A 150 9.71 37.94 23.85
C ALA A 150 10.99 37.40 23.22
N ASN A 151 11.66 38.21 22.37
CA ASN A 151 12.94 37.85 21.73
C ASN A 151 14.03 37.56 22.76
N LYS A 152 14.12 38.34 23.85
CA LYS A 152 15.04 38.08 24.96
C LYS A 152 14.75 36.74 25.62
N THR A 153 13.47 36.41 25.84
CA THR A 153 13.04 35.14 26.44
C THR A 153 13.41 33.95 25.54
N LEU A 154 13.13 34.04 24.23
CA LEU A 154 13.49 33.02 23.24
C LEU A 154 15.02 32.82 23.17
N THR A 155 15.78 33.91 23.15
CA THR A 155 17.25 33.87 23.20
C THR A 155 17.76 33.18 24.46
N LEU A 156 17.14 33.43 25.61
CA LEU A 156 17.53 32.81 26.87
C LEU A 156 17.22 31.31 26.89
N LYS A 157 16.07 30.89 26.33
CA LYS A 157 15.76 29.46 26.09
C LYS A 157 16.82 28.82 25.20
N ARG A 158 17.19 29.43 24.07
CA ARG A 158 18.26 28.94 23.19
C ARG A 158 19.57 28.75 23.96
N LYS A 159 19.98 29.77 24.73
CA LYS A 159 21.19 29.72 25.56
C LYS A 159 21.15 28.67 26.65
N LEU A 160 19.97 28.33 27.19
CA LEU A 160 19.81 27.24 28.16
C LEU A 160 19.92 25.87 27.49
N MET A 161 19.18 25.65 26.39
CA MET A 161 19.14 24.34 25.74
C MET A 161 20.47 23.98 25.06
N LEU A 162 21.21 24.97 24.54
CA LEU A 162 22.56 24.76 23.99
C LEU A 162 23.63 24.47 25.06
N MET A 163 23.34 24.65 26.36
CA MET A 163 24.22 24.16 27.43
C MET A 163 24.19 22.63 27.56
N SER A 164 23.29 21.95 26.84
CA SER A 164 23.18 20.49 26.89
C SER A 164 24.52 19.82 26.58
N PRO A 165 24.99 18.90 27.43
CA PRO A 165 26.18 18.09 27.15
C PRO A 165 26.07 17.26 25.86
N ASP A 166 24.84 17.01 25.40
CA ASP A 166 24.58 16.31 24.13
C ASP A 166 24.98 17.18 22.92
N VAL A 167 25.00 18.50 23.06
CA VAL A 167 25.57 19.45 22.07
C VAL A 167 27.08 19.50 22.27
N ASN A 168 27.73 18.37 21.97
CA ASN A 168 29.16 18.15 22.16
C ASN A 168 30.03 18.58 20.98
N VAL A 169 29.51 19.47 20.13
CA VAL A 169 30.16 19.99 18.94
C VAL A 169 30.00 21.50 18.89
N ASP A 170 31.05 22.22 18.47
CA ASP A 170 30.97 23.66 18.26
C ASP A 170 30.67 24.05 16.81
N LYS A 171 30.87 23.10 15.88
CA LYS A 171 30.74 23.31 14.44
C LYS A 171 29.71 22.38 13.82
N MET A 172 28.92 22.90 12.88
CA MET A 172 28.04 22.11 12.02
C MET A 172 28.01 22.63 10.59
N LEU A 173 27.63 21.76 9.66
CA LEU A 173 27.45 22.07 8.24
C LEU A 173 25.96 22.13 7.91
N THR A 174 25.58 23.12 7.10
CA THR A 174 24.24 23.30 6.56
C THR A 174 24.32 23.85 5.14
N VAL A 175 23.23 23.71 4.39
CA VAL A 175 23.07 24.40 3.10
C VAL A 175 22.09 25.55 3.28
N LYS A 176 22.50 26.74 2.83
CA LYS A 176 21.68 27.95 2.80
C LYS A 176 21.17 28.20 1.39
N PHE A 177 19.86 28.42 1.25
CA PHE A 177 19.21 28.78 0.00
C PHE A 177 18.70 30.21 0.08
N ASP A 178 19.24 31.13 -0.72
CA ASP A 178 18.68 32.49 -0.85
C ASP A 178 17.32 32.43 -1.55
N LEU A 179 16.28 32.82 -0.80
CA LEU A 179 14.88 32.79 -1.19
C LEU A 179 14.27 34.19 -1.30
N GLY A 180 14.98 35.23 -0.84
CA GLY A 180 14.50 36.61 -0.76
C GLY A 180 13.22 36.73 0.06
N GLU A 181 12.30 37.58 -0.41
CA GLU A 181 10.99 37.82 0.23
C GLU A 181 10.09 36.57 0.36
N ARG A 182 10.46 35.44 -0.27
CA ARG A 182 9.67 34.20 -0.21
C ARG A 182 10.05 33.26 0.94
N ALA A 183 11.08 33.59 1.75
CA ALA A 183 11.62 32.69 2.78
C ALA A 183 10.56 32.13 3.76
N ASN A 184 9.55 32.93 4.10
CA ASN A 184 8.46 32.55 5.00
C ASN A 184 7.37 31.69 4.34
N PHE A 185 7.32 31.58 3.01
CA PHE A 185 6.17 31.02 2.28
C PHE A 185 6.48 29.71 1.53
N VAL A 186 7.74 29.32 1.43
CA VAL A 186 8.12 28.13 0.65
C VAL A 186 8.02 26.83 1.44
N GLY A 187 7.67 25.74 0.73
CA GLY A 187 7.80 24.37 1.22
C GLY A 187 9.21 23.80 1.00
N ALA A 188 9.43 22.58 1.49
CA ALA A 188 10.75 21.93 1.50
C ALA A 188 11.38 21.78 0.11
N GLY A 189 10.59 21.60 -0.97
CA GLY A 189 11.11 21.50 -2.34
C GLY A 189 11.86 22.75 -2.84
N SER A 190 11.66 23.92 -2.21
CA SER A 190 12.47 25.13 -2.52
C SER A 190 13.87 25.08 -1.90
N LEU A 191 14.15 24.11 -1.04
CA LEU A 191 15.45 23.86 -0.40
C LEU A 191 16.26 22.80 -1.17
N GLY A 192 16.06 22.73 -2.49
CA GLY A 192 16.94 21.94 -3.34
C GLY A 192 16.73 20.42 -3.33
N ILE A 193 15.62 19.95 -2.75
CA ILE A 193 15.21 18.53 -2.72
C ILE A 193 14.03 18.28 -3.68
N GLN A 194 13.67 17.01 -3.88
CA GLN A 194 12.57 16.62 -4.77
C GLN A 194 11.21 17.25 -4.39
N PRO A 195 10.37 17.63 -5.38
CA PRO A 195 9.16 18.41 -5.17
C PRO A 195 7.94 17.59 -4.72
N ASN A 196 8.05 16.26 -4.62
CA ASN A 196 6.96 15.36 -4.25
C ASN A 196 7.49 14.08 -3.54
N ASN A 197 6.57 13.22 -3.08
CA ASN A 197 6.90 12.05 -2.24
C ASN A 197 7.05 10.73 -3.01
N TRP A 198 6.88 10.73 -4.34
CA TRP A 198 7.03 9.54 -5.20
C TRP A 198 8.23 9.61 -6.16
N SER A 199 8.90 10.76 -6.26
CA SER A 199 10.08 10.93 -7.12
C SER A 199 11.42 10.78 -6.40
N ASN A 200 12.54 10.94 -7.10
CA ASN A 200 13.86 11.13 -6.51
C ASN A 200 14.50 12.39 -7.09
N LEU A 201 15.80 12.60 -6.86
CA LEU A 201 16.49 13.82 -7.27
C LEU A 201 16.47 14.06 -8.79
N SER A 202 16.30 13.02 -9.61
CA SER A 202 16.14 13.17 -11.07
C SER A 202 14.96 14.05 -11.48
N SER A 203 13.95 14.19 -10.60
CA SER A 203 12.75 15.02 -10.79
C SER A 203 12.86 16.39 -10.12
N ALA A 204 13.93 16.66 -9.36
CA ALA A 204 14.18 17.98 -8.81
C ALA A 204 14.49 18.99 -9.92
N SER A 205 14.20 20.28 -9.65
CA SER A 205 14.60 21.36 -10.54
C SER A 205 16.10 21.30 -10.76
N ARG A 206 16.55 21.55 -11.99
CA ARG A 206 17.99 21.67 -12.28
C ARG A 206 18.45 23.13 -12.22
N LYS A 207 17.53 24.09 -12.05
CA LYS A 207 17.78 25.54 -12.17
C LYS A 207 17.25 26.29 -10.95
N ASN A 208 17.69 27.54 -10.81
CA ASN A 208 17.16 28.55 -9.89
C ASN A 208 17.39 28.28 -8.40
N PHE A 209 18.33 27.41 -8.03
CA PHE A 209 18.81 27.32 -6.66
C PHE A 209 20.01 28.22 -6.43
N LYS A 210 19.91 29.08 -5.42
CA LYS A 210 21.03 29.87 -4.90
C LYS A 210 21.58 29.21 -3.64
N ALA A 211 22.13 28.02 -3.81
CA ALA A 211 22.63 27.20 -2.71
C ALA A 211 24.06 27.59 -2.30
N GLN A 212 24.32 27.58 -1.00
CA GLN A 212 25.65 27.75 -0.42
C GLN A 212 25.84 26.72 0.70
N LEU A 213 26.88 25.90 0.62
CA LEU A 213 27.29 25.06 1.74
C LEU A 213 28.08 25.91 2.72
N VAL A 214 27.63 25.95 3.97
CA VAL A 214 28.20 26.81 5.02
C VAL A 214 28.54 26.02 6.27
N GLU A 215 29.66 26.38 6.89
CA GLU A 215 30.02 26.00 8.25
C GLU A 215 29.46 27.05 9.23
N LEU A 216 28.75 26.58 10.24
CA LEU A 216 28.32 27.37 11.38
C LEU A 216 29.17 26.99 12.60
N SER A 217 29.90 27.95 13.16
CA SER A 217 30.71 27.79 14.38
C SER A 217 30.08 28.53 15.57
N GLY A 218 30.46 28.22 16.80
CA GLY A 218 29.90 28.85 18.01
C GLY A 218 28.58 28.22 18.47
N LEU A 219 28.33 26.96 18.11
CA LEU A 219 27.10 26.25 18.49
C LEU A 219 26.95 26.12 20.02
N GLN A 220 28.05 25.91 20.75
CA GLN A 220 28.00 25.73 22.20
C GLN A 220 27.81 27.06 22.95
N SER A 221 28.37 28.15 22.43
CA SER A 221 28.17 29.49 23.00
C SER A 221 26.77 30.04 22.68
N GLY A 222 26.17 29.53 21.60
CA GLY A 222 24.96 30.07 21.01
C GLY A 222 25.18 31.39 20.30
N GLU A 223 26.42 31.80 20.03
CA GLU A 223 26.77 32.99 19.24
C GLU A 223 27.37 32.51 17.91
N LEU A 224 26.51 32.31 16.91
CA LEU A 224 26.89 31.63 15.67
C LEU A 224 27.68 32.55 14.71
N SER A 225 28.71 32.00 14.07
CA SER A 225 29.40 32.62 12.93
C SER A 225 29.36 31.73 11.69
N GLU A 226 29.18 32.35 10.52
CA GLU A 226 29.02 31.65 9.24
C GLU A 226 30.29 31.76 8.38
N LYS A 227 30.71 30.64 7.80
CA LYS A 227 31.76 30.56 6.77
C LYS A 227 31.25 29.76 5.58
N VAL A 228 31.21 30.40 4.40
CA VAL A 228 30.90 29.68 3.14
C VAL A 228 32.06 28.76 2.78
N LEU A 229 31.79 27.47 2.66
CA LEU A 229 32.79 26.46 2.25
C LEU A 229 32.74 26.19 0.75
N TYR A 230 31.52 26.15 0.18
CA TYR A 230 31.34 25.80 -1.23
C TYR A 230 30.12 26.47 -1.84
N LYS A 231 30.25 26.84 -3.11
CA LYS A 231 29.15 27.25 -3.99
C LYS A 231 29.13 26.32 -5.19
N PRO A 232 27.95 25.89 -5.67
CA PRO A 232 27.87 25.05 -6.85
C PRO A 232 28.63 25.62 -8.05
N ALA A 233 29.39 24.76 -8.73
CA ALA A 233 30.12 25.15 -9.94
C ALA A 233 29.18 25.50 -11.12
N VAL A 234 27.94 25.03 -11.06
CA VAL A 234 26.91 25.24 -12.08
C VAL A 234 25.81 26.12 -11.53
N ASP A 235 25.53 27.20 -12.26
CA ASP A 235 24.49 28.15 -11.88
C ASP A 235 23.10 27.49 -11.78
N GLY A 236 22.39 27.83 -10.71
CA GLY A 236 21.09 27.27 -10.36
C GLY A 236 21.10 25.84 -9.81
N SER A 237 22.28 25.24 -9.56
CA SER A 237 22.39 23.90 -8.96
C SER A 237 22.08 23.92 -7.45
N SER A 238 21.53 22.81 -6.96
CA SER A 238 21.41 22.52 -5.53
C SER A 238 22.71 21.96 -4.95
N VAL A 239 22.77 21.90 -3.62
CA VAL A 239 23.68 21.06 -2.83
C VAL A 239 22.80 20.24 -1.89
N THR A 240 22.83 18.91 -1.99
CA THR A 240 21.93 18.01 -1.24
C THR A 240 22.67 16.77 -0.75
N ASP A 241 22.02 15.96 0.10
CA ASP A 241 22.48 14.65 0.56
C ASP A 241 23.83 14.71 1.29
N LEU A 242 23.93 15.60 2.28
CA LEU A 242 25.15 15.78 3.05
C LEU A 242 25.45 14.57 3.94
N VAL A 243 26.58 13.89 3.69
CA VAL A 243 27.08 12.78 4.51
C VAL A 243 28.52 13.06 4.93
N LEU A 244 28.75 13.26 6.22
CA LEU A 244 30.10 13.45 6.76
C LEU A 244 30.80 12.11 6.93
N ASN A 245 32.05 12.03 6.48
CA ASN A 245 32.89 10.86 6.74
C ASN A 245 33.22 10.74 8.24
N TRP A 246 33.43 9.53 8.73
CA TRP A 246 33.78 9.26 10.12
C TRP A 246 35.07 9.97 10.60
N ASP A 247 35.97 10.37 9.70
CA ASP A 247 37.13 11.19 10.03
C ASP A 247 36.82 12.64 10.42
N GLY A 248 35.59 13.12 10.15
CA GLY A 248 35.14 14.49 10.41
C GLY A 248 35.76 15.55 9.51
N LYS A 249 36.44 15.16 8.42
CA LYS A 249 37.21 16.04 7.52
C LYS A 249 36.67 16.04 6.10
N ARG A 250 36.06 14.96 5.66
CA ARG A 250 35.51 14.81 4.30
C ARG A 250 33.99 14.80 4.31
N LEU A 251 33.38 15.55 3.41
CA LEU A 251 31.93 15.63 3.23
C LEU A 251 31.53 15.16 1.85
N MET A 252 30.64 14.17 1.78
CA MET A 252 29.97 13.78 0.54
C MET A 252 28.69 14.58 0.36
N PHE A 253 28.38 14.94 -0.88
CA PHE A 253 27.14 15.63 -1.26
C PHE A 253 26.82 15.43 -2.74
N THR A 254 25.58 15.72 -3.13
CA THR A 254 25.14 15.70 -4.52
C THR A 254 24.99 17.13 -5.07
N ALA A 255 25.49 17.35 -6.29
CA ALA A 255 25.32 18.60 -7.05
C ALA A 255 25.33 18.32 -8.56
N LEU A 256 24.97 19.32 -9.38
CA LEU A 256 25.02 19.18 -10.83
C LEU A 256 26.45 19.28 -11.37
N ASP A 257 26.81 18.38 -12.28
CA ASP A 257 28.00 18.51 -13.12
C ASP A 257 27.80 19.57 -14.22
N THR A 258 28.86 19.87 -14.99
CA THR A 258 28.84 20.87 -16.07
C THR A 258 27.88 20.51 -17.22
N THR A 259 27.47 19.25 -17.34
CA THR A 259 26.43 18.79 -18.27
C THR A 259 25.02 18.86 -17.69
N ARG A 260 24.91 19.34 -16.44
CA ARG A 260 23.67 19.51 -15.68
C ARG A 260 23.00 18.19 -15.30
N ARG A 261 23.81 17.16 -15.08
CA ARG A 261 23.41 15.87 -14.49
C ARG A 261 23.76 15.83 -13.01
N TRP A 262 22.96 15.14 -12.21
CA TRP A 262 23.30 14.93 -10.79
C TRP A 262 24.50 13.99 -10.66
N GLN A 263 25.48 14.40 -9.87
CA GLN A 263 26.69 13.65 -9.56
C GLN A 263 27.06 13.78 -8.08
N VAL A 264 27.76 12.77 -7.57
CA VAL A 264 28.25 12.78 -6.19
C VAL A 264 29.63 13.41 -6.14
N HIS A 265 29.82 14.28 -5.15
CA HIS A 265 31.02 15.05 -4.91
C HIS A 265 31.52 14.82 -3.49
N GLU A 266 32.82 15.03 -3.29
CA GLU A 266 33.48 15.03 -1.98
C GLU A 266 34.19 16.37 -1.79
N LEU A 267 34.02 16.96 -0.60
CA LEU A 267 34.67 18.20 -0.17
C LEU A 267 35.57 17.95 1.05
N ASP A 268 36.77 18.52 1.02
CA ASP A 268 37.62 18.65 2.21
C ASP A 268 37.22 19.90 2.99
N ILE A 269 36.77 19.71 4.23
CA ILE A 269 36.23 20.78 5.07
C ILE A 269 37.30 21.81 5.44
N ASN A 270 38.57 21.42 5.48
CA ASN A 270 39.66 22.28 5.94
C ASN A 270 39.99 23.37 4.92
N ASN A 271 40.04 23.01 3.63
CA ASN A 271 40.41 23.93 2.55
C ASN A 271 39.22 24.35 1.66
N GLY A 272 38.07 23.66 1.74
CA GLY A 272 36.88 23.93 0.94
C GLY A 272 36.94 23.42 -0.51
N GLU A 273 37.95 22.63 -0.86
CA GLU A 273 38.08 22.05 -2.20
C GLU A 273 37.08 20.91 -2.39
N ALA A 274 36.28 20.99 -3.45
CA ALA A 274 35.32 19.96 -3.83
C ALA A 274 35.71 19.30 -5.16
N LYS A 275 35.55 17.98 -5.24
CA LYS A 275 35.76 17.19 -6.46
C LYS A 275 34.59 16.25 -6.69
N GLN A 276 34.26 16.01 -7.95
CA GLN A 276 33.34 14.93 -8.31
C GLN A 276 34.02 13.59 -8.05
N VAL A 277 33.33 12.68 -7.36
CA VAL A 277 33.85 11.33 -7.06
C VAL A 277 33.30 10.27 -8.00
N THR A 278 32.09 10.45 -8.55
CA THR A 278 31.50 9.52 -9.52
C THR A 278 32.06 9.79 -10.93
N ASN A 279 32.99 8.94 -11.38
CA ASN A 279 33.56 9.02 -12.73
C ASN A 279 33.26 7.73 -13.50
N ILE A 280 32.09 7.69 -14.15
CA ILE A 280 31.57 6.53 -14.89
C ILE A 280 31.47 6.90 -16.38
N PRO A 281 31.86 6.03 -17.33
CA PRO A 281 31.86 6.35 -18.77
C PRO A 281 30.47 6.43 -19.41
N GLU A 282 29.39 6.19 -18.67
CA GLU A 282 28.02 6.20 -19.20
C GLU A 282 27.45 7.64 -19.21
N PRO A 283 27.17 8.23 -20.38
CA PRO A 283 26.76 9.63 -20.50
C PRO A 283 25.29 9.90 -20.13
N ASP A 284 24.49 8.87 -20.00
CA ASP A 284 23.05 8.87 -19.73
C ASP A 284 22.73 8.63 -18.24
N LEU A 285 23.72 8.25 -17.44
CA LEU A 285 23.54 7.94 -16.02
C LEU A 285 23.83 9.15 -15.12
N GLU A 286 22.98 9.30 -14.10
CA GLU A 286 23.11 10.25 -13.00
C GLU A 286 23.36 9.46 -11.71
N PHE A 287 24.04 10.11 -10.75
CA PHE A 287 24.34 9.54 -9.43
C PHE A 287 24.03 10.57 -8.34
N PHE A 288 23.27 10.18 -7.33
CA PHE A 288 22.79 11.05 -6.26
C PHE A 288 22.54 10.26 -4.97
N ASP A 289 22.29 10.95 -3.85
CA ASP A 289 21.94 10.32 -2.57
C ASP A 289 22.96 9.26 -2.13
N GLY A 290 24.23 9.68 -2.07
CA GLY A 290 25.38 8.81 -1.81
C GLY A 290 25.73 8.68 -0.33
N THR A 291 26.37 7.58 0.04
CA THR A 291 26.92 7.38 1.40
C THR A 291 28.24 6.61 1.39
N TYR A 292 29.10 6.89 2.37
CA TYR A 292 30.38 6.20 2.53
C TYR A 292 30.20 4.77 3.04
N LEU A 293 31.11 3.86 2.68
CA LEU A 293 31.27 2.54 3.30
C LEU A 293 32.56 2.48 4.12
N PRO A 294 32.60 1.68 5.22
CA PRO A 294 33.78 1.58 6.09
C PRO A 294 35.07 1.10 5.41
N ASP A 295 34.97 0.45 4.26
CA ASP A 295 36.11 -0.09 3.49
C ASP A 295 36.63 0.88 2.41
N GLY A 296 36.11 2.10 2.35
CA GLY A 296 36.51 3.13 1.39
C GLY A 296 35.70 3.15 0.09
N ARG A 297 34.82 2.15 -0.14
CA ARG A 297 33.81 2.20 -1.21
C ARG A 297 32.68 3.15 -0.83
N MET A 298 31.74 3.34 -1.74
CA MET A 298 30.54 4.12 -1.50
C MET A 298 29.31 3.50 -2.15
N LEU A 299 28.14 3.87 -1.65
CA LEU A 299 26.86 3.63 -2.31
C LEU A 299 26.33 4.93 -2.91
N ALA A 300 25.55 4.81 -3.97
CA ALA A 300 24.78 5.92 -4.55
C ALA A 300 23.49 5.39 -5.17
N ILE A 301 22.51 6.28 -5.37
CA ILE A 301 21.32 6.02 -6.17
C ILE A 301 21.57 6.48 -7.61
N SER A 302 21.07 5.73 -8.58
CA SER A 302 21.24 6.00 -10.01
C SER A 302 19.99 5.59 -10.81
N ASN A 303 19.78 6.23 -11.96
CA ASN A 303 18.77 5.87 -12.97
C ASN A 303 19.17 4.67 -13.86
N ILE A 304 20.19 3.91 -13.46
CA ILE A 304 20.80 2.78 -14.19
C ILE A 304 19.80 1.71 -14.67
N GLY A 305 18.67 1.53 -13.98
CA GLY A 305 17.67 0.52 -14.34
C GLY A 305 16.84 0.84 -15.58
N TYR A 306 16.88 2.09 -16.06
CA TYR A 306 16.01 2.54 -17.17
C TYR A 306 14.51 2.31 -16.88
N GLN A 307 14.13 2.24 -15.61
CA GLN A 307 12.76 2.04 -15.16
C GLN A 307 12.07 3.38 -14.96
N GLY A 308 10.79 3.43 -15.31
CA GLY A 308 9.91 4.57 -15.04
C GLY A 308 8.85 4.19 -14.03
N VAL A 309 8.48 5.12 -13.14
CA VAL A 309 7.41 4.90 -12.14
C VAL A 309 6.07 4.65 -12.84
N PRO A 310 5.42 3.48 -12.65
CA PRO A 310 4.26 3.08 -13.47
C PRO A 310 3.00 3.92 -13.24
N CYS A 311 2.72 4.38 -12.01
CA CYS A 311 1.51 5.15 -11.70
C CYS A 311 1.45 6.54 -12.36
N VAL A 312 2.59 7.00 -12.90
CA VAL A 312 2.72 8.24 -13.68
C VAL A 312 3.21 7.97 -15.10
N ASN A 313 2.92 6.77 -15.64
CA ASN A 313 3.27 6.32 -16.99
C ASN A 313 4.75 6.51 -17.33
N GLY A 314 5.61 6.17 -16.36
CA GLY A 314 7.05 6.22 -16.48
C GLY A 314 7.67 7.61 -16.56
N SER A 315 6.91 8.68 -16.29
CA SER A 315 7.39 10.07 -16.38
C SER A 315 8.48 10.42 -15.34
N ASP A 316 8.47 9.78 -14.18
CA ASP A 316 9.52 9.85 -13.15
C ASP A 316 10.51 8.68 -13.24
N ALA A 317 11.80 8.95 -13.07
CA ALA A 317 12.84 7.92 -13.17
C ALA A 317 12.93 7.18 -11.84
N VAL A 318 13.19 5.89 -11.91
CA VAL A 318 13.37 5.07 -10.72
C VAL A 318 14.83 5.11 -10.28
N GLY A 319 15.05 5.30 -8.97
CA GLY A 319 16.37 5.30 -8.37
C GLY A 319 16.73 3.91 -7.88
N ASN A 320 17.75 3.29 -8.48
CA ASN A 320 18.33 2.04 -7.99
C ASN A 320 19.69 2.29 -7.35
N MET A 321 20.01 1.49 -6.35
CA MET A 321 21.24 1.61 -5.60
C MET A 321 22.39 0.89 -6.30
N VAL A 322 23.56 1.52 -6.29
CA VAL A 322 24.80 1.01 -6.86
C VAL A 322 25.92 1.07 -5.81
N LEU A 323 26.82 0.09 -5.87
CA LEU A 323 28.11 0.09 -5.19
C LEU A 323 29.18 0.63 -6.14
N TYR A 324 29.94 1.62 -5.68
CA TYR A 324 31.00 2.25 -6.45
C TYR A 324 32.31 2.29 -5.65
N ASP A 325 33.41 1.93 -6.29
CA ASP A 325 34.76 2.08 -5.76
C ASP A 325 35.48 3.24 -6.47
N PRO A 326 35.67 4.39 -5.80
CA PRO A 326 36.30 5.55 -6.40
C PRO A 326 37.80 5.35 -6.70
N SER A 327 38.45 4.32 -6.13
CA SER A 327 39.89 4.08 -6.34
C SER A 327 40.21 3.46 -7.70
N ASN A 328 39.27 2.71 -8.28
CA ASN A 328 39.47 1.95 -9.51
C ASN A 328 38.29 2.06 -10.51
N GLY A 329 37.19 2.72 -10.13
CA GLY A 329 36.02 2.92 -10.97
C GLY A 329 35.09 1.71 -11.06
N TYR A 330 35.26 0.68 -10.21
CA TYR A 330 34.37 -0.48 -10.18
C TYR A 330 32.95 -0.08 -9.78
N LEU A 331 31.96 -0.49 -10.58
CA LEU A 331 30.55 -0.21 -10.37
C LEU A 331 29.75 -1.52 -10.40
N ARG A 332 28.83 -1.70 -9.47
CA ARG A 332 27.85 -2.80 -9.47
C ARG A 332 26.48 -2.33 -9.03
N ARG A 333 25.43 -2.78 -9.71
CA ARG A 333 24.03 -2.55 -9.31
C ARG A 333 23.65 -3.48 -8.16
N LEU A 334 23.00 -2.95 -7.14
CA LEU A 334 22.56 -3.69 -5.94
C LEU A 334 21.05 -3.89 -5.88
N THR A 335 20.27 -2.93 -6.35
CA THR A 335 18.80 -3.05 -6.37
C THR A 335 18.26 -3.03 -7.79
N PHE A 336 17.19 -3.81 -8.02
CA PHE A 336 16.65 -4.11 -9.35
C PHE A 336 15.16 -3.76 -9.46
N ASP A 337 14.67 -2.95 -8.52
CA ASP A 337 13.25 -2.68 -8.23
C ASP A 337 12.56 -1.81 -9.30
N GLN A 338 11.23 -1.92 -9.42
CA GLN A 338 10.39 -1.01 -10.22
C GLN A 338 10.27 0.39 -9.61
N ASP A 339 10.55 0.50 -8.33
CA ASP A 339 10.22 1.65 -7.51
C ASP A 339 11.47 2.21 -6.81
N ALA A 340 11.41 3.46 -6.42
CA ALA A 340 12.60 4.18 -6.00
C ALA A 340 13.11 3.74 -4.62
N ASN A 341 14.44 3.67 -4.53
CA ASN A 341 15.18 3.56 -3.28
C ASN A 341 15.73 4.93 -2.89
N TRP A 342 15.75 5.23 -1.59
CA TRP A 342 16.21 6.51 -1.04
C TRP A 342 17.02 6.35 0.25
N HIS A 343 17.85 7.36 0.50
CA HIS A 343 18.52 7.65 1.76
C HIS A 343 19.30 6.45 2.34
N PRO A 344 20.30 5.91 1.61
CA PRO A 344 21.17 4.89 2.16
C PRO A 344 22.03 5.46 3.29
N VAL A 345 22.03 4.82 4.46
CA VAL A 345 22.84 5.19 5.62
C VAL A 345 23.42 3.96 6.31
N VAL A 346 24.69 4.03 6.73
CA VAL A 346 25.35 2.92 7.42
C VAL A 346 24.99 2.94 8.91
N MET A 347 24.46 1.82 9.41
CA MET A 347 24.14 1.59 10.81
C MET A 347 25.40 1.23 11.62
N ALA A 348 25.33 1.34 12.95
CA ALA A 348 26.43 1.01 13.85
C ALA A 348 26.96 -0.43 13.72
N ASN A 349 26.16 -1.36 13.18
CA ASN A 349 26.55 -2.74 12.93
C ASN A 349 27.17 -2.98 11.53
N GLY A 350 27.40 -1.91 10.74
CA GLY A 350 27.99 -1.98 9.40
C GLY A 350 27.01 -2.30 8.27
N LYS A 351 25.75 -2.64 8.58
CA LYS A 351 24.69 -2.80 7.56
C LYS A 351 24.19 -1.45 7.07
N VAL A 352 23.57 -1.45 5.91
CA VAL A 352 22.98 -0.27 5.27
C VAL A 352 21.48 -0.27 5.55
N MET A 353 20.95 0.83 6.07
CA MET A 353 19.51 1.12 6.18
C MET A 353 19.13 2.06 5.04
N TYR A 354 17.95 1.87 4.45
CA TYR A 354 17.44 2.70 3.35
C TYR A 354 15.90 2.63 3.30
N VAL A 355 15.27 3.45 2.47
CA VAL A 355 13.82 3.39 2.22
C VAL A 355 13.58 2.86 0.80
N ARG A 356 12.66 1.90 0.68
CA ARG A 356 12.18 1.37 -0.60
C ARG A 356 10.69 1.67 -0.75
N TRP A 357 10.29 2.25 -1.88
CA TRP A 357 8.90 2.19 -2.29
C TRP A 357 8.66 0.86 -3.02
N GLU A 358 7.52 0.23 -2.80
CA GLU A 358 7.20 -1.07 -3.40
C GLU A 358 5.70 -1.27 -3.46
N TYR A 359 5.09 -1.41 -4.64
CA TYR A 359 3.63 -1.60 -4.72
C TYR A 359 3.19 -2.64 -5.76
N THR A 360 4.04 -3.62 -6.01
CA THR A 360 3.65 -4.78 -6.81
C THR A 360 2.55 -5.58 -6.12
N ASP A 361 1.37 -5.61 -6.74
CA ASP A 361 0.16 -6.24 -6.20
C ASP A 361 -0.24 -5.74 -4.78
N LEU A 362 0.14 -4.50 -4.44
CA LEU A 362 -0.16 -3.82 -3.17
C LEU A 362 -0.57 -2.37 -3.43
N THR A 363 -1.17 -1.73 -2.42
CA THR A 363 -1.47 -0.29 -2.48
C THR A 363 -0.22 0.58 -2.58
N HIS A 364 -0.27 1.58 -3.48
CA HIS A 364 0.89 2.42 -3.80
C HIS A 364 1.07 3.64 -2.90
N TYR A 365 0.05 4.00 -2.12
CA TYR A 365 0.13 5.13 -1.20
C TYR A 365 0.89 4.83 0.08
N PHE A 366 0.79 3.59 0.59
CA PHE A 366 1.19 3.24 1.95
C PHE A 366 2.44 2.33 2.03
N SER A 367 3.17 2.17 0.93
CA SER A 367 4.18 1.12 0.79
C SER A 367 5.63 1.61 0.73
N ARG A 368 5.99 2.56 1.59
CA ARG A 368 7.36 3.07 1.73
C ARG A 368 8.01 2.45 2.94
N ILE A 369 8.70 1.36 2.69
CA ILE A 369 9.21 0.43 3.68
C ILE A 369 10.64 0.81 4.03
N VAL A 370 10.98 0.82 5.31
CA VAL A 370 12.39 0.94 5.73
C VAL A 370 13.02 -0.44 5.59
N MET A 371 14.11 -0.52 4.85
CA MET A 371 14.84 -1.72 4.49
C MET A 371 16.23 -1.72 5.11
N HIS A 372 16.85 -2.89 5.17
CA HIS A 372 18.27 -3.01 5.44
C HIS A 372 18.93 -4.10 4.58
N MET A 373 20.26 -3.99 4.40
CA MET A 373 21.08 -4.98 3.68
C MET A 373 22.55 -4.95 4.14
N ASN A 374 23.34 -5.92 3.74
CA ASN A 374 24.80 -5.80 3.80
C ASN A 374 25.30 -4.86 2.68
N PRO A 375 26.49 -4.23 2.80
CA PRO A 375 27.05 -3.33 1.79
C PRO A 375 27.19 -3.93 0.38
N ASP A 376 27.32 -5.25 0.27
CA ASP A 376 27.40 -5.97 -1.00
C ASP A 376 26.02 -6.30 -1.62
N GLY A 377 24.93 -5.83 -1.02
CA GLY A 377 23.57 -6.06 -1.49
C GLY A 377 22.96 -7.38 -1.03
N THR A 378 23.67 -8.24 -0.28
CA THR A 378 23.07 -9.44 0.34
C THR A 378 22.17 -9.07 1.52
N GLU A 379 21.29 -9.97 1.94
CA GLU A 379 20.40 -9.79 3.09
C GLU A 379 19.43 -8.59 2.97
N GLN A 380 18.92 -8.31 1.76
CA GLN A 380 17.88 -7.29 1.55
C GLN A 380 16.58 -7.70 2.23
N LYS A 381 16.25 -7.04 3.34
CA LYS A 381 15.12 -7.38 4.22
C LYS A 381 14.44 -6.12 4.73
N SER A 382 13.12 -6.19 4.95
CA SER A 382 12.39 -5.11 5.61
C SER A 382 12.88 -4.95 7.05
N LEU A 383 13.26 -3.72 7.42
CA LEU A 383 13.48 -3.32 8.80
C LEU A 383 12.16 -2.96 9.48
N TYR A 384 11.31 -2.15 8.81
CA TYR A 384 10.05 -1.63 9.36
C TYR A 384 9.04 -1.26 8.27
N GLY A 385 7.75 -1.46 8.54
CA GLY A 385 6.63 -0.95 7.73
C GLY A 385 6.07 -1.90 6.68
N SER A 386 6.69 -3.07 6.46
CA SER A 386 6.13 -4.08 5.55
C SER A 386 4.81 -4.62 6.10
N GLY A 387 3.77 -4.65 5.25
CA GLY A 387 2.43 -5.08 5.63
C GLY A 387 1.72 -4.11 6.58
N SER A 388 2.00 -2.81 6.47
CA SER A 388 1.39 -1.74 7.28
C SER A 388 0.78 -0.64 6.41
N MET A 389 -0.42 -0.18 6.76
CA MET A 389 -1.07 1.00 6.17
C MET A 389 -0.56 2.30 6.80
N PHE A 390 -0.12 2.28 8.06
CA PHE A 390 0.43 3.45 8.75
C PHE A 390 1.89 3.21 9.17
N PRO A 391 2.78 4.21 9.02
CA PRO A 391 2.55 5.48 8.35
C PRO A 391 2.58 5.31 6.83
N ASN A 392 1.96 6.22 6.06
CA ASN A 392 1.99 6.13 4.60
C ASN A 392 3.42 6.15 4.03
N SER A 393 4.24 7.05 4.57
CA SER A 393 5.60 7.31 4.13
C SER A 393 6.52 7.55 5.31
N ILE A 394 7.72 6.96 5.28
CA ILE A 394 8.82 7.29 6.19
C ILE A 394 9.98 7.81 5.34
N PHE A 395 10.49 9.01 5.66
CA PHE A 395 11.60 9.66 4.98
C PHE A 395 12.72 10.04 5.96
N ASP A 396 13.89 10.37 5.40
CA ASP A 396 15.08 10.87 6.11
C ASP A 396 15.46 10.04 7.36
N VAL A 397 15.46 8.72 7.22
CA VAL A 397 15.73 7.78 8.32
C VAL A 397 17.18 7.88 8.83
N GLN A 398 17.38 7.99 10.14
CA GLN A 398 18.71 8.01 10.75
C GLN A 398 18.82 6.99 11.88
N PRO A 399 19.86 6.15 11.92
CA PRO A 399 20.05 5.21 13.01
C PRO A 399 20.37 5.95 14.31
N LEU A 400 19.85 5.46 15.44
CA LEU A 400 20.20 6.03 16.73
C LEU A 400 21.58 5.54 17.21
N PRO A 401 22.42 6.40 17.83
CA PRO A 401 23.79 6.04 18.19
C PRO A 401 23.98 4.87 19.16
N LYS A 402 23.10 4.70 20.17
CA LYS A 402 23.28 3.67 21.22
C LYS A 402 22.64 2.32 20.89
N HIS A 403 21.74 2.27 19.91
CA HIS A 403 20.97 1.07 19.57
C HIS A 403 21.21 0.64 18.12
N THR A 404 21.28 -0.67 17.88
CA THR A 404 21.69 -1.20 16.56
C THR A 404 20.59 -1.20 15.50
N ASN A 405 19.32 -1.07 15.90
CA ASN A 405 18.16 -1.17 15.02
C ASN A 405 17.11 -0.06 15.25
N ARG A 406 17.27 0.81 16.26
CA ARG A 406 16.37 1.96 16.45
C ARG A 406 16.76 3.08 15.50
N PHE A 407 15.77 3.82 15.05
CA PHE A 407 15.98 4.95 14.16
C PHE A 407 14.97 6.06 14.41
N VAL A 408 15.32 7.27 13.98
CA VAL A 408 14.40 8.40 13.86
C VAL A 408 14.06 8.60 12.39
N GLY A 409 12.83 9.02 12.08
CA GLY A 409 12.41 9.32 10.71
C GLY A 409 11.26 10.32 10.67
N VAL A 410 10.97 10.79 9.45
CA VAL A 410 9.89 11.76 9.19
C VAL A 410 8.71 11.03 8.54
N ILE A 411 7.55 11.06 9.20
CA ILE A 411 6.29 10.54 8.69
C ILE A 411 5.61 11.60 7.80
N SER A 412 5.22 11.22 6.58
CA SER A 412 4.55 12.10 5.61
C SER A 412 3.46 11.36 4.82
N GLY A 413 2.75 12.07 3.94
CA GLY A 413 1.72 11.51 3.04
C GLY A 413 2.32 10.96 1.73
N HIS A 414 1.46 10.44 0.83
CA HIS A 414 1.84 10.14 -0.56
C HIS A 414 1.70 11.39 -1.42
N HIS A 415 0.54 12.06 -1.36
CA HIS A 415 0.34 13.41 -1.91
C HIS A 415 0.44 14.49 -0.81
N GLY A 416 0.22 15.75 -1.21
CA GLY A 416 0.24 16.89 -0.31
C GLY A 416 1.64 17.47 -0.07
N VAL A 417 1.95 17.80 1.18
CA VAL A 417 3.23 18.42 1.55
C VAL A 417 4.41 17.50 1.20
N ALA A 418 5.32 18.00 0.37
CA ALA A 418 6.49 17.26 -0.08
C ALA A 418 7.55 17.15 1.02
N ARG A 419 8.05 15.92 1.21
CA ARG A 419 9.28 15.53 1.91
C ARG A 419 9.44 16.04 3.34
N SER A 420 8.35 16.44 3.97
CA SER A 420 8.31 16.95 5.34
C SER A 420 7.10 16.41 6.09
N GLY A 421 7.17 16.42 7.42
CA GLY A 421 6.07 15.95 8.24
C GLY A 421 6.42 15.78 9.72
N ARG A 422 5.85 14.75 10.34
CA ARG A 422 5.94 14.47 11.79
C ARG A 422 7.24 13.72 12.10
N LEU A 423 7.96 14.13 13.13
CA LEU A 423 9.19 13.46 13.56
C LEU A 423 8.86 12.31 14.52
N MET A 424 9.38 11.12 14.26
CA MET A 424 9.02 9.90 15.00
C MET A 424 10.24 9.05 15.31
N ILE A 425 10.29 8.47 16.51
CA ILE A 425 11.27 7.44 16.88
C ILE A 425 10.65 6.06 16.75
N PHE A 426 11.41 5.13 16.16
CA PHE A 426 11.02 3.76 15.88
C PHE A 426 11.93 2.74 16.59
N ASP A 427 11.32 1.67 17.08
CA ASP A 427 11.97 0.51 17.68
C ASP A 427 11.44 -0.80 17.06
N PRO A 428 12.11 -1.29 15.99
CA PRO A 428 11.77 -2.56 15.35
C PRO A 428 11.76 -3.78 16.27
N ALA A 429 12.42 -3.73 17.44
CA ALA A 429 12.38 -4.82 18.41
C ALA A 429 11.04 -4.95 19.13
N LYS A 430 10.24 -3.87 19.21
CA LYS A 430 8.88 -3.91 19.79
C LYS A 430 7.87 -4.46 18.79
N SER A 431 7.91 -3.93 17.58
CA SER A 431 7.15 -4.41 16.44
C SER A 431 7.74 -3.80 15.18
N ARG A 432 7.51 -4.45 14.05
CA ARG A 432 7.93 -3.96 12.73
C ARG A 432 6.75 -3.45 11.90
N LYS A 433 5.54 -3.44 12.49
CA LYS A 433 4.29 -3.11 11.82
C LYS A 433 3.58 -1.97 12.52
N GLU A 434 2.98 -1.11 11.71
CA GLU A 434 2.03 -0.07 12.14
C GLU A 434 2.58 0.86 13.24
N GLU A 435 1.75 1.30 14.17
CA GLU A 435 2.11 2.15 15.31
C GLU A 435 2.87 1.41 16.41
N LYS A 436 2.80 0.07 16.45
CA LYS A 436 3.26 -0.75 17.60
C LYS A 436 4.77 -0.70 17.83
N GLY A 437 5.53 -0.36 16.80
CA GLY A 437 6.97 -0.16 16.90
C GLY A 437 7.38 1.31 16.98
N MET A 438 6.42 2.25 17.00
CA MET A 438 6.69 3.67 17.22
C MET A 438 6.73 3.94 18.73
N ILE A 439 7.77 4.62 19.20
CA ILE A 439 7.95 4.83 20.65
C ILE A 439 7.59 6.24 21.09
N GLN A 440 7.78 7.24 20.24
CA GLN A 440 7.49 8.63 20.58
C GLN A 440 7.43 9.52 19.33
N GLU A 441 6.38 10.32 19.24
CA GLU A 441 6.31 11.47 18.33
C GLU A 441 7.06 12.65 18.98
N LEU A 442 7.90 13.33 18.22
CA LEU A 442 8.69 14.45 18.69
C LEU A 442 8.21 15.76 18.04
N PRO A 443 8.08 16.85 18.81
CA PRO A 443 8.02 16.98 20.27
C PRO A 443 6.59 16.80 20.83
N PHE A 444 6.16 15.55 21.07
CA PHE A 444 4.83 15.24 21.61
C PHE A 444 4.82 13.99 22.51
N ARG A 445 5.68 13.92 23.53
CA ARG A 445 5.85 12.76 24.43
C ARG A 445 4.54 12.20 25.00
N GLY A 446 3.60 13.08 25.36
CA GLY A 446 2.32 12.70 25.95
C GLY A 446 1.21 12.37 24.95
N ARG A 447 1.44 12.54 23.64
CA ARG A 447 0.42 12.31 22.61
C ARG A 447 0.39 10.83 22.23
N PRO A 448 -0.78 10.16 22.33
CA PRO A 448 -0.93 8.81 21.81
C PRO A 448 -0.68 8.78 20.30
N ILE A 449 0.07 7.79 19.84
CA ILE A 449 0.26 7.55 18.41
C ILE A 449 -0.92 6.72 17.94
N ILE A 450 -1.79 7.34 17.15
CA ILE A 450 -2.99 6.71 16.58
C ILE A 450 -2.70 6.46 15.09
N PRO A 451 -2.88 5.22 14.59
CA PRO A 451 -2.69 4.95 13.18
C PRO A 451 -3.78 5.63 12.35
N GLU A 452 -3.37 6.45 11.39
CA GLU A 452 -4.24 7.21 10.50
C GLU A 452 -3.98 6.80 9.05
N VAL A 453 -4.92 6.11 8.42
CA VAL A 453 -4.86 5.76 6.99
C VAL A 453 -5.49 6.91 6.21
N LYS A 454 -4.64 7.81 5.71
CA LYS A 454 -5.09 9.05 5.07
C LYS A 454 -4.08 9.52 4.04
N ASP A 455 -4.51 9.75 2.79
CA ASP A 455 -3.67 10.49 1.84
C ASP A 455 -3.52 11.96 2.27
N GLU A 456 -2.42 12.59 1.90
CA GLU A 456 -2.05 13.93 2.38
C GLU A 456 -2.00 14.04 3.91
N LEU A 457 -1.52 12.97 4.56
CA LEU A 457 -1.49 12.78 6.02
C LEU A 457 -1.06 14.04 6.82
N VAL A 458 -0.14 14.83 6.28
CA VAL A 458 0.47 15.99 6.96
C VAL A 458 -0.01 17.35 6.44
N ASN A 459 -1.04 17.41 5.59
CA ASN A 459 -1.63 18.69 5.17
C ASN A 459 -2.22 19.43 6.38
N GLY A 460 -1.77 20.67 6.60
CA GLY A 460 -2.18 21.49 7.75
C GLY A 460 -1.59 21.06 9.10
N VAL A 461 -0.71 20.04 9.13
CA VAL A 461 -0.03 19.60 10.35
C VAL A 461 1.23 20.43 10.55
N TRP A 462 1.43 20.93 11.77
CA TRP A 462 2.61 21.72 12.15
C TRP A 462 3.12 21.27 13.53
N PRO A 463 4.43 21.33 13.79
CA PRO A 463 5.51 21.74 12.89
C PRO A 463 5.83 20.70 11.81
N GLN A 464 6.51 21.14 10.74
CA GLN A 464 7.00 20.30 9.64
C GLN A 464 8.51 20.09 9.80
N PHE A 465 8.95 18.83 9.87
CA PHE A 465 10.35 18.43 10.05
C PHE A 465 10.93 17.78 8.79
N ILE A 466 12.23 18.00 8.55
CA ILE A 466 13.06 17.31 7.54
C ILE A 466 14.49 17.12 8.05
N LYS A 467 15.22 16.17 7.46
CA LYS A 467 16.67 15.97 7.69
C LYS A 467 17.07 15.96 9.18
N PRO A 468 16.47 15.09 10.02
CA PRO A 468 16.94 14.93 11.40
C PRO A 468 18.38 14.42 11.41
N TYR A 469 19.11 14.78 12.46
CA TYR A 469 20.43 14.28 12.78
C TYR A 469 20.48 13.97 14.29
N PRO A 470 20.62 12.70 14.70
CA PRO A 470 20.71 12.34 16.10
C PRO A 470 22.08 12.74 16.68
N LEU A 471 22.07 13.59 17.72
CA LEU A 471 23.26 13.84 18.54
C LEU A 471 23.44 12.72 19.56
N THR A 472 22.32 12.31 20.15
CA THR A 472 22.14 11.15 21.03
C THR A 472 20.83 10.45 20.66
N ASP A 473 20.45 9.42 21.39
CA ASP A 473 19.14 8.77 21.25
C ASP A 473 17.98 9.62 21.82
N GLU A 474 18.30 10.74 22.47
CA GLU A 474 17.35 11.61 23.18
C GLU A 474 17.32 13.04 22.62
N THR A 475 18.37 13.45 21.91
CA THR A 475 18.57 14.83 21.43
C THR A 475 18.96 14.85 19.95
N PHE A 476 18.29 15.71 19.18
CA PHE A 476 18.37 15.75 17.71
C PHE A 476 18.55 17.18 17.23
N LEU A 477 19.39 17.39 16.20
CA LEU A 477 19.32 18.58 15.37
C LEU A 477 18.43 18.27 14.17
N VAL A 478 17.50 19.17 13.84
CA VAL A 478 16.49 18.91 12.80
C VAL A 478 16.22 20.20 12.03
N THR A 479 16.06 20.10 10.71
CA THR A 479 15.53 21.24 9.94
C THR A 479 14.01 21.27 10.10
N ALA A 480 13.44 22.41 10.48
CA ALA A 480 12.02 22.52 10.72
C ALA A 480 11.42 23.86 10.29
N LYS A 481 10.10 23.86 10.11
CA LYS A 481 9.25 25.03 9.91
C LYS A 481 8.06 24.90 10.86
N LEU A 482 7.88 25.89 11.75
CA LEU A 482 6.92 25.76 12.87
C LEU A 482 5.48 26.07 12.51
N SER A 483 5.25 26.90 11.49
CA SER A 483 3.92 27.29 11.00
C SER A 483 3.98 27.57 9.48
N PRO A 484 2.84 27.78 8.80
CA PRO A 484 2.83 28.15 7.38
C PRO A 484 3.69 29.37 7.03
N TYR A 485 3.91 30.25 8.00
CA TYR A 485 4.60 31.52 7.85
C TYR A 485 5.97 31.60 8.55
N SER A 486 6.44 30.53 9.18
CA SER A 486 7.80 30.48 9.74
C SER A 486 8.86 30.25 8.66
N ARG A 487 10.10 30.69 8.85
CA ARG A 487 11.22 30.27 7.99
C ARG A 487 11.66 28.83 8.28
N TRP A 488 12.28 28.20 7.27
CA TRP A 488 13.00 26.93 7.46
C TRP A 488 14.33 27.20 8.17
N GLY A 489 14.46 26.65 9.37
CA GLY A 489 15.65 26.81 10.22
C GLY A 489 16.10 25.49 10.84
N ILE A 490 17.22 25.53 11.56
CA ILE A 490 17.76 24.41 12.32
C ILE A 490 17.29 24.52 13.77
N TYR A 491 16.75 23.43 14.29
CA TYR A 491 16.19 23.33 15.63
C TYR A 491 16.85 22.20 16.41
N LEU A 492 17.01 22.40 17.71
CA LEU A 492 17.33 21.37 18.69
C LEU A 492 16.02 20.81 19.24
N VAL A 493 15.82 19.50 19.10
CA VAL A 493 14.65 18.75 19.54
C VAL A 493 15.07 17.68 20.53
N ASP A 494 14.34 17.51 21.62
CA ASP A 494 14.57 16.41 22.57
C ASP A 494 13.30 15.62 22.90
N ILE A 495 13.48 14.48 23.58
CA ILE A 495 12.38 13.63 24.03
C ILE A 495 11.55 14.24 25.17
N TYR A 496 11.96 15.40 25.71
CA TYR A 496 11.30 16.09 26.81
C TYR A 496 10.31 17.16 26.30
N ASP A 497 10.08 17.23 24.99
CA ASP A 497 9.25 18.20 24.27
C ASP A 497 9.85 19.61 24.12
N ASN A 498 11.17 19.76 24.27
CA ASN A 498 11.83 21.00 23.88
C ASN A 498 12.03 21.05 22.37
N LEU A 499 11.59 22.15 21.75
CA LEU A 499 11.83 22.52 20.36
C LEU A 499 12.41 23.92 20.34
N THR A 500 13.69 24.06 19.98
CA THR A 500 14.44 25.30 20.19
C THR A 500 15.18 25.71 18.93
N LEU A 501 14.91 26.91 18.42
CA LEU A 501 15.62 27.46 17.27
C LEU A 501 17.10 27.61 17.59
N VAL A 502 17.95 27.04 16.73
CA VAL A 502 19.41 27.13 16.79
C VAL A 502 19.91 28.17 15.79
N ALA A 503 19.51 28.02 14.53
CA ALA A 503 19.97 28.88 13.43
C ALA A 503 18.85 29.10 12.40
N ASN A 504 18.74 30.34 11.92
CA ASN A 504 17.94 30.73 10.76
C ASN A 504 18.70 31.82 9.97
N ALA A 505 18.17 32.20 8.82
CA ALA A 505 18.63 33.36 8.05
C ALA A 505 17.44 34.21 7.61
N ASP A 506 17.63 35.51 7.43
CA ASP A 506 16.55 36.47 7.17
C ASP A 506 15.89 36.28 5.81
N ASP A 507 16.68 36.17 4.76
CA ASP A 507 16.24 36.03 3.36
C ASP A 507 16.51 34.62 2.80
N ALA A 508 16.81 33.65 3.66
CA ALA A 508 17.22 32.32 3.24
C ALA A 508 16.62 31.20 4.09
N GLY A 509 16.50 30.02 3.48
CA GLY A 509 16.15 28.78 4.17
C GLY A 509 17.41 27.95 4.44
N MET A 510 17.49 27.36 5.64
CA MET A 510 18.56 26.43 5.99
C MET A 510 18.05 24.99 5.97
N ILE A 511 18.87 24.07 5.44
CA ILE A 511 18.60 22.62 5.43
C ILE A 511 19.88 21.84 5.73
N TYR A 512 19.72 20.69 6.37
CA TYR A 512 20.76 19.85 6.94
C TYR A 512 21.35 20.41 8.24
N SER A 513 21.78 19.52 9.12
CA SER A 513 22.39 19.89 10.39
C SER A 513 23.45 18.86 10.76
N VAL A 514 24.55 18.85 10.01
CA VAL A 514 25.59 17.81 10.10
C VAL A 514 26.71 18.29 11.02
N PRO A 515 26.83 17.79 12.26
CA PRO A 515 27.88 18.20 13.20
C PRO A 515 29.27 17.82 12.69
N VAL A 516 30.22 18.74 12.73
CA VAL A 516 31.61 18.48 12.31
C VAL A 516 32.36 17.82 13.48
N LYS A 517 32.35 16.49 13.49
CA LYS A 517 33.10 15.68 14.45
C LYS A 517 33.58 14.37 13.82
N SER A 518 34.68 13.85 14.33
CA SER A 518 35.03 12.45 14.06
C SER A 518 34.12 11.53 14.87
N THR A 519 33.76 10.40 14.28
CA THR A 519 32.92 9.36 14.89
C THR A 519 33.57 7.99 14.68
N PRO A 520 33.22 6.97 15.49
CA PRO A 520 33.72 5.62 15.27
C PRO A 520 33.29 5.09 13.89
N ILE A 521 34.24 4.50 13.17
CA ILE A 521 33.96 3.80 11.90
C ILE A 521 33.22 2.49 12.23
N PRO A 522 32.02 2.24 11.67
CA PRO A 522 31.33 0.96 11.80
C PRO A 522 32.16 -0.20 11.27
N PRO A 523 31.91 -1.44 11.71
CA PRO A 523 32.65 -2.59 11.20
C PRO A 523 32.41 -2.76 9.69
N ALA A 524 33.49 -2.95 8.92
CA ALA A 524 33.38 -3.36 7.53
C ALA A 524 32.83 -4.80 7.48
N ILE A 525 31.75 -5.01 6.73
CA ILE A 525 31.19 -6.34 6.48
C ILE A 525 31.84 -6.86 5.18
N PRO A 526 32.58 -7.98 5.23
CA PRO A 526 33.17 -8.57 4.02
C PRO A 526 32.10 -9.00 3.03
N ASP A 527 32.39 -8.82 1.74
CA ASP A 527 31.55 -9.31 0.65
C ASP A 527 31.35 -10.84 0.78
N ARG A 528 30.10 -11.26 0.66
CA ARG A 528 29.67 -12.67 0.71
C ARG A 528 29.24 -13.18 -0.67
N ILE A 529 29.15 -12.29 -1.64
CA ILE A 529 28.84 -12.65 -3.02
C ILE A 529 29.94 -13.49 -3.65
N LYS A 530 29.55 -14.26 -4.67
CA LYS A 530 30.44 -14.98 -5.58
C LYS A 530 30.21 -14.39 -6.97
N PRO A 531 30.98 -13.37 -7.41
CA PRO A 531 30.64 -12.54 -8.58
C PRO A 531 30.44 -13.30 -9.90
N ASN A 532 31.04 -14.49 -10.04
CA ASN A 532 30.93 -15.31 -11.25
C ASN A 532 29.69 -16.22 -11.27
N GLU A 533 28.97 -16.33 -10.15
CA GLU A 533 27.71 -17.08 -10.09
C GLU A 533 26.59 -16.30 -10.75
N LYS A 534 25.66 -17.00 -11.40
CA LYS A 534 24.45 -16.42 -12.00
C LYS A 534 23.20 -16.64 -11.17
N GLU A 535 23.35 -17.32 -10.04
CA GLU A 535 22.23 -17.82 -9.26
C GLU A 535 22.43 -17.57 -7.77
N ALA A 536 21.31 -17.44 -7.07
CA ALA A 536 21.23 -17.48 -5.62
C ALA A 536 20.47 -18.75 -5.19
N THR A 537 20.58 -19.10 -3.92
CA THR A 537 19.86 -20.22 -3.32
C THR A 537 18.80 -19.68 -2.37
N VAL A 538 17.56 -20.13 -2.48
CA VAL A 538 16.51 -19.87 -1.50
C VAL A 538 16.42 -21.07 -0.56
N PHE A 539 16.40 -20.83 0.75
CA PHE A 539 16.16 -21.84 1.78
C PHE A 539 15.04 -21.41 2.71
N ILE A 540 13.94 -22.15 2.67
CA ILE A 540 12.78 -21.96 3.56
C ILE A 540 12.78 -23.10 4.55
N GLN A 541 12.89 -22.78 5.85
CA GLN A 541 12.91 -23.82 6.87
C GLN A 541 11.55 -24.52 6.96
N ASP A 542 10.45 -23.77 6.90
CA ASP A 542 9.10 -24.31 7.04
C ASP A 542 8.01 -23.35 6.55
N VAL A 543 7.40 -23.65 5.41
CA VAL A 543 6.39 -22.76 4.80
C VAL A 543 5.19 -22.48 5.71
N TYR A 544 4.88 -23.36 6.68
CA TYR A 544 3.72 -23.21 7.56
C TYR A 544 3.98 -22.32 8.78
N GLU A 545 5.21 -21.82 8.96
CA GLU A 545 5.52 -20.81 9.97
C GLU A 545 5.21 -19.41 9.43
N GLY A 546 4.74 -18.50 10.30
CA GLY A 546 4.33 -17.15 9.91
C GLY A 546 2.83 -17.00 9.64
N GLU A 547 2.41 -15.80 9.22
CA GLU A 547 1.00 -15.51 8.99
C GLU A 547 0.51 -15.90 7.58
N GLY A 548 1.43 -16.05 6.61
CA GLY A 548 1.10 -16.24 5.20
C GLY A 548 0.37 -17.54 4.87
N LEU A 549 0.55 -18.60 5.67
CA LEU A 549 -0.14 -19.89 5.51
C LEU A 549 -0.88 -20.32 6.79
N ARG A 550 -1.22 -19.37 7.66
CA ARG A 550 -1.89 -19.65 8.93
C ARG A 550 -3.23 -20.35 8.72
N GLY A 551 -3.38 -21.53 9.32
CA GLY A 551 -4.58 -22.37 9.23
C GLY A 551 -4.59 -23.34 8.06
N VAL A 552 -3.61 -23.30 7.15
CA VAL A 552 -3.47 -24.30 6.08
C VAL A 552 -2.88 -25.58 6.67
N PRO A 553 -3.51 -26.75 6.49
CA PRO A 553 -2.99 -28.02 6.99
C PRO A 553 -1.63 -28.36 6.39
N ARG A 554 -0.76 -28.92 7.24
CA ARG A 554 0.56 -29.36 6.81
C ARG A 554 0.49 -30.39 5.70
N GLY A 555 1.33 -30.19 4.69
CA GLY A 555 1.42 -31.03 3.52
C GLY A 555 0.48 -30.64 2.39
N GLU A 556 -0.37 -29.62 2.53
CA GLU A 556 -1.21 -29.15 1.41
C GLU A 556 -0.38 -28.44 0.33
N ILE A 557 0.68 -27.72 0.71
CA ILE A 557 1.62 -27.10 -0.24
C ILE A 557 2.55 -28.17 -0.83
N LYS A 558 2.59 -28.26 -2.17
CA LYS A 558 3.37 -29.26 -2.92
C LYS A 558 4.57 -28.68 -3.65
N SER A 559 4.46 -27.43 -4.08
CA SER A 559 5.49 -26.74 -4.86
C SER A 559 5.36 -25.24 -4.70
N PHE A 560 6.38 -24.52 -5.14
CA PHE A 560 6.28 -23.10 -5.43
C PHE A 560 6.24 -22.87 -6.94
N ARG A 561 5.41 -21.93 -7.38
CA ARG A 561 5.63 -21.22 -8.65
C ARG A 561 6.59 -20.08 -8.38
N VAL A 562 7.58 -19.95 -9.26
CA VAL A 562 8.61 -18.92 -9.21
C VAL A 562 8.48 -18.05 -10.45
N TYR A 563 8.34 -16.75 -10.27
CA TYR A 563 8.26 -15.79 -11.37
C TYR A 563 9.03 -14.51 -11.02
N ALA A 564 9.48 -13.82 -12.07
CA ALA A 564 10.09 -12.50 -12.00
C ALA A 564 9.13 -11.46 -12.59
N TYR A 565 9.60 -10.21 -12.66
CA TYR A 565 8.84 -9.11 -13.24
C TYR A 565 9.58 -8.47 -14.40
N GLU A 566 8.82 -8.04 -15.40
CA GLU A 566 9.25 -7.05 -16.37
C GLU A 566 8.64 -5.70 -16.03
N TYR A 567 9.49 -4.70 -15.95
CA TYR A 567 9.18 -3.39 -15.40
C TYR A 567 9.02 -2.30 -16.45
N ALA A 568 8.17 -1.34 -16.15
CA ALA A 568 7.86 -0.16 -16.93
C ALA A 568 9.11 0.62 -17.35
N TYR A 569 9.10 1.12 -18.58
CA TYR A 569 10.16 1.96 -19.14
C TYR A 569 9.88 3.44 -18.91
N ARG A 570 10.89 4.30 -19.12
CA ARG A 570 10.72 5.74 -18.97
C ARG A 570 9.81 6.26 -20.07
N ARG A 571 8.88 7.16 -19.69
CA ARG A 571 7.93 7.83 -20.58
C ARG A 571 7.15 6.85 -21.47
N THR A 572 6.73 5.73 -20.89
CA THR A 572 5.98 4.67 -21.58
C THR A 572 4.71 4.37 -20.80
N LEU A 573 3.59 4.17 -21.50
CA LEU A 573 2.32 3.78 -20.88
C LEU A 573 2.51 2.49 -20.06
N SER A 574 2.23 2.56 -18.76
CA SER A 574 2.64 1.52 -17.79
C SER A 574 1.83 1.43 -16.50
N ASP A 575 0.79 2.26 -16.34
CA ASP A 575 -0.14 2.20 -15.20
C ASP A 575 -0.79 0.80 -15.05
N HIS A 576 -1.44 0.49 -13.91
CA HIS A 576 -2.02 -0.85 -13.65
C HIS A 576 -2.96 -1.34 -14.78
N TYR A 577 -3.75 -0.41 -15.31
CA TYR A 577 -4.72 -0.65 -16.38
C TYR A 577 -4.08 -0.68 -17.78
N ASN A 578 -2.76 -0.58 -17.88
CA ASN A 578 -2.01 -0.90 -19.10
C ASN A 578 -1.84 -2.41 -19.29
N HIS A 579 -1.76 -3.17 -18.19
CA HIS A 579 -1.56 -4.62 -18.22
C HIS A 579 -2.86 -5.40 -18.31
N GLY A 580 -3.93 -4.89 -17.71
CA GLY A 580 -5.25 -5.53 -17.74
C GLY A 580 -6.28 -4.81 -16.87
N ILE A 581 -7.52 -5.26 -16.96
CA ILE A 581 -8.61 -4.75 -16.12
C ILE A 581 -8.47 -5.33 -14.71
N GLN A 582 -8.32 -4.49 -13.68
CA GLN A 582 -8.01 -4.94 -12.31
C GLN A 582 -6.74 -5.79 -12.22
N ALA A 583 -5.79 -5.61 -13.15
CA ALA A 583 -4.50 -6.30 -13.08
C ALA A 583 -3.55 -5.59 -12.10
N GLY A 584 -2.43 -6.23 -11.78
CA GLY A 584 -1.33 -5.62 -11.03
C GLY A 584 -0.56 -4.56 -11.84
N TRP A 585 0.46 -3.98 -11.22
CA TRP A 585 1.26 -2.89 -11.78
C TRP A 585 2.33 -3.35 -12.77
N ASP A 586 2.70 -4.62 -12.75
CA ASP A 586 3.88 -5.16 -13.44
C ASP A 586 3.55 -6.37 -14.30
N ILE A 587 4.37 -6.61 -15.34
CA ILE A 587 4.28 -7.80 -16.18
C ILE A 587 4.96 -8.96 -15.45
N LYS A 588 4.24 -10.06 -15.22
CA LYS A 588 4.79 -11.27 -14.58
C LYS A 588 5.44 -12.18 -15.62
N ARG A 589 6.71 -12.53 -15.38
CA ARG A 589 7.56 -13.39 -16.21
C ARG A 589 7.78 -14.74 -15.53
N LEU A 590 7.16 -15.78 -16.06
CA LEU A 590 7.19 -17.13 -15.51
C LEU A 590 8.59 -17.74 -15.62
N LEU A 591 9.21 -18.11 -14.49
CA LEU A 591 10.52 -18.78 -14.48
C LEU A 591 10.38 -20.30 -14.40
N GLY A 592 9.50 -20.80 -13.52
CA GLY A 592 9.29 -22.25 -13.38
C GLY A 592 8.64 -22.64 -12.06
N THR A 593 8.81 -23.90 -11.68
CA THR A 593 8.31 -24.46 -10.42
C THR A 593 9.38 -25.25 -9.68
N VAL A 594 9.24 -25.35 -8.35
CA VAL A 594 10.13 -26.12 -7.47
C VAL A 594 9.33 -26.88 -6.42
N PRO A 595 9.74 -28.10 -6.01
CA PRO A 595 8.99 -28.86 -5.02
C PRO A 595 9.15 -28.29 -3.60
N VAL A 596 8.14 -28.52 -2.75
CA VAL A 596 8.21 -28.37 -1.30
C VAL A 596 8.29 -29.75 -0.67
N GLU A 597 9.21 -29.94 0.27
CA GLU A 597 9.41 -31.22 0.95
C GLU A 597 8.23 -31.55 1.87
N LYS A 598 8.06 -32.83 2.23
CA LYS A 598 6.91 -33.28 3.03
C LYS A 598 6.79 -32.62 4.40
N ASP A 599 7.91 -32.17 4.97
CA ASP A 599 7.95 -31.47 6.25
C ASP A 599 7.66 -29.97 6.13
N GLY A 600 7.41 -29.46 4.92
CA GLY A 600 7.18 -28.05 4.65
C GLY A 600 8.46 -27.26 4.36
N SER A 601 9.64 -27.88 4.37
CA SER A 601 10.88 -27.19 4.02
C SER A 601 11.10 -27.12 2.50
N ALA A 602 11.87 -26.13 2.03
CA ALA A 602 12.23 -26.01 0.61
C ALA A 602 13.66 -25.46 0.43
N ILE A 603 14.37 -25.95 -0.58
CA ILE A 603 15.68 -25.41 -1.01
C ILE A 603 15.80 -25.45 -2.53
N PHE A 604 16.10 -24.32 -3.16
CA PHE A 604 16.15 -24.23 -4.62
C PHE A 604 16.99 -23.06 -5.14
N LYS A 605 17.34 -23.11 -6.42
CA LYS A 605 18.05 -22.04 -7.14
C LYS A 605 17.09 -21.03 -7.77
N ILE A 606 17.51 -19.77 -7.80
CA ILE A 606 16.85 -18.68 -8.52
C ILE A 606 17.90 -17.86 -9.26
N PRO A 607 17.54 -17.14 -10.34
CA PRO A 607 18.46 -16.19 -10.97
C PRO A 607 18.90 -15.12 -9.95
N ALA A 608 20.20 -14.87 -9.88
CA ALA A 608 20.74 -13.78 -9.08
C ALA A 608 20.36 -12.43 -9.70
N ASN A 609 20.42 -11.35 -8.92
CA ASN A 609 20.20 -9.98 -9.39
C ASN A 609 18.86 -9.77 -10.09
N THR A 610 17.87 -10.59 -9.73
CA THR A 610 16.54 -10.63 -10.34
C THR A 610 15.49 -10.59 -9.23
N PRO A 611 14.57 -9.62 -9.24
CA PRO A 611 13.38 -9.62 -8.38
C PRO A 611 12.53 -10.86 -8.66
N VAL A 612 12.33 -11.69 -7.65
CA VAL A 612 11.60 -12.96 -7.74
C VAL A 612 10.51 -13.03 -6.67
N SER A 613 9.35 -13.55 -7.07
CA SER A 613 8.22 -13.81 -6.18
C SER A 613 7.82 -15.27 -6.20
N LEU A 614 7.18 -15.69 -5.11
CA LEU A 614 6.80 -17.07 -4.85
C LEU A 614 5.29 -17.19 -4.65
N GLN A 615 4.71 -18.24 -5.22
CA GLN A 615 3.33 -18.68 -4.93
C GLN A 615 3.37 -20.13 -4.44
N PRO A 616 3.06 -20.42 -3.17
CA PRO A 616 2.85 -21.79 -2.70
C PRO A 616 1.63 -22.39 -3.40
N LEU A 617 1.83 -23.56 -4.03
CA LEU A 617 0.83 -24.25 -4.82
C LEU A 617 0.30 -25.49 -4.11
N ASP A 618 -0.99 -25.75 -4.26
CA ASP A 618 -1.62 -27.00 -3.83
C ASP A 618 -1.33 -28.17 -4.80
N LYS A 619 -1.96 -29.33 -4.57
CA LYS A 619 -1.83 -30.52 -5.43
C LYS A 619 -2.32 -30.32 -6.87
N ASN A 620 -3.12 -29.30 -7.12
CA ASN A 620 -3.69 -28.97 -8.43
C ASN A 620 -2.93 -27.83 -9.12
N GLY A 621 -1.80 -27.38 -8.56
CA GLY A 621 -0.99 -26.30 -9.11
C GLY A 621 -1.61 -24.91 -8.93
N ARG A 622 -2.58 -24.77 -8.02
CA ARG A 622 -3.29 -23.51 -7.74
C ARG A 622 -2.60 -22.77 -6.60
N ALA A 623 -2.43 -21.45 -6.74
CA ALA A 623 -1.82 -20.64 -5.71
C ALA A 623 -2.71 -20.55 -4.46
N VAL A 624 -2.20 -21.04 -3.33
CA VAL A 624 -2.85 -20.96 -2.01
C VAL A 624 -2.63 -19.58 -1.38
N GLN A 625 -1.47 -18.98 -1.62
CA GLN A 625 -1.08 -17.65 -1.15
C GLN A 625 -0.18 -16.98 -2.18
N TRP A 626 -0.13 -15.66 -2.17
CA TRP A 626 0.67 -14.87 -3.10
C TRP A 626 1.69 -14.04 -2.32
N MET A 627 2.97 -14.11 -2.70
CA MET A 627 3.96 -13.13 -2.26
C MET A 627 3.71 -11.82 -3.03
N ARG A 628 3.05 -10.86 -2.38
CA ARG A 628 2.78 -9.52 -2.94
C ARG A 628 3.91 -8.56 -2.59
N SER A 629 5.10 -9.00 -2.97
CA SER A 629 6.42 -8.41 -2.74
C SER A 629 7.42 -9.25 -3.55
N TRP A 630 8.70 -8.89 -3.56
CA TRP A 630 9.76 -9.72 -4.14
C TRP A 630 10.97 -9.83 -3.24
N LEU A 631 11.74 -10.89 -3.45
CA LEU A 631 13.10 -11.03 -2.95
C LEU A 631 14.09 -10.94 -4.10
N THR A 632 15.31 -10.50 -3.80
CA THR A 632 16.42 -10.47 -4.76
C THR A 632 17.61 -11.16 -4.12
N GLY A 633 18.03 -12.30 -4.67
CA GLY A 633 19.27 -12.96 -4.25
C GLY A 633 20.47 -12.42 -5.03
N MET A 634 21.57 -12.13 -4.34
CA MET A 634 22.84 -11.77 -4.96
C MET A 634 23.60 -13.01 -5.46
N PRO A 635 24.60 -12.86 -6.36
CA PRO A 635 25.41 -13.97 -6.87
C PRO A 635 25.98 -14.86 -5.77
N GLY A 636 25.58 -16.14 -5.75
CA GLY A 636 26.04 -17.13 -4.78
C GLY A 636 25.47 -16.99 -3.36
N GLU A 637 24.54 -16.07 -3.12
CA GLU A 637 23.89 -15.87 -1.83
C GLU A 637 22.99 -17.07 -1.46
N VAL A 638 22.83 -17.32 -0.16
CA VAL A 638 21.75 -18.15 0.38
C VAL A 638 20.75 -17.24 1.08
N VAL A 639 19.63 -16.97 0.41
CA VAL A 639 18.50 -16.21 0.96
C VAL A 639 17.68 -17.17 1.83
N SER A 640 17.56 -16.87 3.12
CA SER A 640 16.85 -17.75 4.07
C SER A 640 15.75 -17.05 4.85
N CYS A 641 14.62 -17.75 5.01
CA CYS A 641 13.52 -17.39 5.90
C CYS A 641 13.08 -18.58 6.76
N VAL A 642 12.41 -18.28 7.89
CA VAL A 642 11.83 -19.30 8.77
C VAL A 642 10.58 -19.89 8.13
N GLY A 643 9.70 -19.04 7.57
CA GLY A 643 8.47 -19.45 6.92
C GLY A 643 7.88 -18.40 6.00
N CYS A 644 6.57 -18.48 5.74
CA CYS A 644 5.87 -17.56 4.85
C CYS A 644 5.36 -16.35 5.64
N HIS A 645 6.01 -15.19 5.48
CA HIS A 645 5.71 -13.97 6.22
C HIS A 645 5.83 -14.19 7.75
N GLU A 646 6.96 -14.77 8.20
CA GLU A 646 7.28 -14.79 9.61
C GLU A 646 7.54 -13.38 10.15
N ASP A 647 7.30 -13.17 11.45
CA ASP A 647 7.83 -11.98 12.11
C ASP A 647 9.36 -12.12 12.18
N GLN A 648 10.11 -11.14 11.68
CA GLN A 648 11.57 -11.16 11.71
C GLN A 648 12.17 -11.04 13.12
N ASN A 649 11.37 -10.76 14.13
CA ASN A 649 11.77 -10.88 15.54
C ASN A 649 11.66 -12.33 16.05
N THR A 650 11.11 -13.25 15.25
CA THR A 650 11.06 -14.69 15.56
C THR A 650 12.47 -15.27 15.54
N ILE A 651 12.83 -15.96 16.61
CA ILE A 651 14.10 -16.69 16.71
C ILE A 651 13.97 -17.98 15.88
N PRO A 652 14.82 -18.20 14.86
CA PRO A 652 14.81 -19.46 14.10
C PRO A 652 15.08 -20.64 15.02
N VAL A 653 14.22 -21.67 14.98
CA VAL A 653 14.45 -22.90 15.73
C VAL A 653 15.55 -23.70 15.02
N PRO A 654 16.66 -24.09 15.68
CA PRO A 654 17.69 -24.91 15.06
C PRO A 654 17.17 -26.35 14.86
N LYS A 655 16.45 -26.60 13.75
CA LYS A 655 15.93 -27.91 13.38
C LYS A 655 16.52 -28.39 12.05
N ARG A 656 16.92 -29.67 12.01
CA ARG A 656 17.33 -30.34 10.77
C ARG A 656 16.06 -30.69 9.99
N VAL A 657 15.87 -30.03 8.85
CA VAL A 657 14.74 -30.26 7.93
C VAL A 657 15.19 -31.01 6.68
N GLN A 658 14.28 -31.67 5.96
CA GLN A 658 14.60 -32.44 4.76
C GLN A 658 15.40 -31.62 3.74
N ALA A 659 14.96 -30.39 3.47
CA ALA A 659 15.65 -29.49 2.54
C ALA A 659 17.11 -29.20 2.95
N SER A 660 17.41 -29.10 4.25
CA SER A 660 18.80 -28.87 4.72
C SER A 660 19.78 -30.02 4.44
N THR A 661 19.27 -31.19 4.03
CA THR A 661 20.08 -32.38 3.71
C THR A 661 20.16 -32.67 2.21
N ARG A 662 19.58 -31.79 1.39
CA ARG A 662 19.51 -31.95 -0.06
C ARG A 662 20.38 -30.93 -0.77
N GLN A 663 20.72 -31.27 -2.01
CA GLN A 663 21.17 -30.25 -2.96
C GLN A 663 19.98 -29.34 -3.30
N PRO A 664 20.21 -28.03 -3.51
CA PRO A 664 19.18 -27.13 -4.02
C PRO A 664 18.53 -27.67 -5.30
N HIS A 665 17.21 -27.65 -5.36
CA HIS A 665 16.48 -28.00 -6.58
C HIS A 665 16.69 -26.92 -7.65
N GLU A 666 16.85 -27.34 -8.91
CA GLU A 666 16.79 -26.45 -10.06
C GLU A 666 15.34 -26.08 -10.39
N LEU A 667 15.13 -24.93 -11.02
CA LEU A 667 13.80 -24.56 -11.51
C LEU A 667 13.36 -25.53 -12.60
N LYS A 668 12.21 -26.18 -12.42
CA LYS A 668 11.53 -26.88 -13.50
C LYS A 668 10.89 -25.84 -14.42
N ILE A 669 11.56 -25.57 -15.54
CA ILE A 669 11.08 -24.63 -16.57
C ILE A 669 9.77 -25.14 -17.18
N ALA A 670 8.82 -24.23 -17.39
CA ALA A 670 7.54 -24.53 -18.00
C ALA A 670 7.68 -24.96 -19.47
N GLU A 671 6.71 -25.72 -20.00
CA GLU A 671 6.68 -26.07 -21.42
C GLU A 671 6.67 -24.79 -22.27
N GLY A 672 7.49 -24.74 -23.32
CA GLY A 672 7.67 -23.54 -24.14
C GLY A 672 8.63 -22.49 -23.59
N GLY A 673 9.24 -22.72 -22.42
CA GLY A 673 10.33 -21.88 -21.88
C GLY A 673 9.87 -20.73 -20.96
N VAL A 674 10.85 -19.98 -20.46
CA VAL A 674 10.65 -18.76 -19.66
C VAL A 674 10.06 -17.65 -20.52
N ARG A 675 9.08 -16.91 -20.01
CA ARG A 675 8.36 -15.86 -20.75
C ARG A 675 7.46 -14.98 -19.89
N PRO A 676 7.18 -13.73 -20.31
CA PRO A 676 6.01 -12.98 -19.87
C PRO A 676 4.70 -13.76 -20.06
N TYR A 677 3.84 -13.77 -19.05
CA TYR A 677 2.59 -14.52 -19.08
C TYR A 677 1.43 -13.64 -19.60
N THR A 678 0.81 -13.99 -20.72
CA THR A 678 -0.13 -13.09 -21.44
C THR A 678 -1.39 -13.80 -21.95
N PHE A 679 -2.53 -13.11 -21.95
CA PHE A 679 -3.80 -13.70 -22.40
C PHE A 679 -3.75 -14.24 -23.84
N ALA A 680 -3.14 -13.49 -24.75
CA ALA A 680 -3.12 -13.82 -26.18
C ALA A 680 -2.42 -15.15 -26.49
N TYR A 681 -1.40 -15.53 -25.72
CA TYR A 681 -0.66 -16.77 -25.92
C TYR A 681 -1.07 -17.89 -24.97
N GLU A 682 -1.61 -17.56 -23.80
CA GLU A 682 -1.91 -18.56 -22.77
C GLU A 682 -3.38 -18.98 -22.77
N ILE A 683 -4.31 -18.05 -23.03
CA ILE A 683 -5.74 -18.28 -22.87
C ILE A 683 -6.48 -18.32 -24.20
N GLN A 684 -6.16 -17.43 -25.14
CA GLN A 684 -6.83 -17.44 -26.45
C GLN A 684 -6.76 -18.82 -27.14
N PRO A 685 -5.64 -19.56 -27.14
CA PRO A 685 -5.59 -20.93 -27.67
C PRO A 685 -6.61 -21.89 -27.04
N ILE A 686 -6.86 -21.76 -25.74
CA ILE A 686 -7.85 -22.56 -25.01
C ILE A 686 -9.26 -22.18 -25.49
N LEU A 687 -9.53 -20.88 -25.61
CA LEU A 687 -10.83 -20.39 -26.08
C LEU A 687 -11.10 -20.84 -27.52
N ASP A 688 -10.11 -20.74 -28.41
CA ASP A 688 -10.20 -21.13 -29.81
C ASP A 688 -10.59 -22.61 -29.94
N ARG A 689 -9.96 -23.49 -29.15
CA ARG A 689 -10.28 -24.93 -29.17
C ARG A 689 -11.58 -25.26 -28.44
N ALA A 690 -11.73 -24.81 -27.20
CA ALA A 690 -12.71 -25.36 -26.27
C ALA A 690 -14.02 -24.55 -26.19
N CYS A 691 -14.02 -23.28 -26.62
CA CYS A 691 -15.13 -22.37 -26.39
C CYS A 691 -15.74 -21.79 -27.67
N VAL A 692 -14.91 -21.42 -28.65
CA VAL A 692 -15.33 -20.69 -29.87
C VAL A 692 -16.41 -21.42 -30.65
N ALA A 693 -16.43 -22.76 -30.67
CA ALA A 693 -17.48 -23.54 -31.34
C ALA A 693 -18.92 -23.17 -30.90
N CYS A 694 -19.09 -22.65 -29.67
CA CYS A 694 -20.36 -22.19 -29.12
C CYS A 694 -20.42 -20.68 -28.82
N HIS A 695 -19.28 -19.98 -28.93
CA HIS A 695 -19.03 -18.59 -28.50
C HIS A 695 -18.36 -17.78 -29.61
N ASP A 696 -18.85 -17.91 -30.84
CA ASP A 696 -18.30 -17.28 -32.05
C ASP A 696 -18.95 -15.93 -32.41
N GLY A 697 -19.89 -15.45 -31.59
CA GLY A 697 -20.66 -14.24 -31.84
C GLY A 697 -21.96 -14.45 -32.64
N SER A 698 -22.29 -15.69 -33.03
CA SER A 698 -23.57 -16.00 -33.71
C SER A 698 -24.81 -15.81 -32.81
N LYS A 699 -24.60 -15.79 -31.49
CA LYS A 699 -25.63 -15.69 -30.45
C LYS A 699 -25.37 -14.49 -29.55
N PRO A 700 -26.19 -13.42 -29.62
CA PRO A 700 -25.96 -12.18 -28.87
C PRO A 700 -25.94 -12.37 -27.34
N GLU A 701 -26.61 -13.39 -26.82
CA GLU A 701 -26.67 -13.70 -25.39
C GLU A 701 -25.40 -14.36 -24.84
N ARG A 702 -24.40 -14.64 -25.69
CA ARG A 702 -23.15 -15.29 -25.31
C ARG A 702 -21.96 -14.37 -25.56
N PRO A 703 -20.91 -14.44 -24.71
CA PRO A 703 -19.66 -13.75 -25.00
C PRO A 703 -19.05 -14.28 -26.30
N ASN A 704 -18.50 -13.39 -27.11
CA ASN A 704 -17.80 -13.72 -28.35
C ASN A 704 -16.29 -13.83 -28.09
N PHE A 705 -15.77 -15.05 -28.12
CA PHE A 705 -14.35 -15.31 -27.92
C PHE A 705 -13.56 -15.43 -29.22
N LYS A 706 -14.24 -15.45 -30.37
CA LYS A 706 -13.60 -15.51 -31.70
C LYS A 706 -13.07 -14.15 -32.15
N ASP A 707 -13.67 -13.05 -31.67
CA ASP A 707 -13.22 -11.70 -32.02
C ASP A 707 -11.96 -11.32 -31.23
N THR A 708 -10.80 -11.55 -31.85
CA THR A 708 -9.48 -11.22 -31.31
C THR A 708 -9.03 -9.80 -31.69
N THR A 709 -9.90 -9.00 -32.35
CA THR A 709 -9.60 -7.58 -32.62
C THR A 709 -9.50 -6.80 -31.31
N SER A 710 -8.78 -5.70 -31.33
CA SER A 710 -8.60 -4.85 -30.14
C SER A 710 -9.51 -3.63 -30.15
N VAL A 711 -9.94 -3.20 -28.96
CA VAL A 711 -10.61 -1.91 -28.73
C VAL A 711 -9.64 -0.95 -28.07
N GLY A 712 -9.59 0.28 -28.58
CA GLY A 712 -8.86 1.38 -27.96
C GLY A 712 -9.68 2.03 -26.86
N ILE A 713 -9.14 2.07 -25.64
CA ILE A 713 -9.72 2.80 -24.50
C ILE A 713 -8.83 4.01 -24.24
N THR A 714 -9.40 5.20 -24.41
CA THR A 714 -8.67 6.47 -24.32
C THR A 714 -9.08 7.23 -23.07
N ASP A 715 -8.10 7.62 -22.27
CA ASP A 715 -8.27 8.56 -21.17
C ASP A 715 -7.26 9.71 -21.30
N TRP A 716 -7.11 10.51 -20.23
CA TRP A 716 -6.21 11.66 -20.19
C TRP A 716 -4.72 11.29 -20.41
N SER A 717 -4.33 10.04 -20.14
CA SER A 717 -2.94 9.58 -20.19
C SER A 717 -2.57 8.94 -21.53
N GLY A 718 -3.55 8.49 -22.32
CA GLY A 718 -3.33 7.88 -23.63
C GLY A 718 -4.30 6.77 -23.98
N THR A 719 -4.12 6.19 -25.16
CA THR A 719 -4.96 5.09 -25.68
C THR A 719 -4.29 3.74 -25.43
N ARG A 720 -5.04 2.80 -24.86
CA ARG A 720 -4.60 1.42 -24.62
C ARG A 720 -5.48 0.45 -25.40
N TYR A 721 -4.87 -0.60 -25.95
CA TYR A 721 -5.56 -1.56 -26.81
C TYR A 721 -5.69 -2.91 -26.11
N PHE A 722 -6.92 -3.39 -25.97
CA PHE A 722 -7.23 -4.70 -25.39
C PHE A 722 -8.02 -5.55 -26.36
N GLN A 723 -7.68 -6.84 -26.45
CA GLN A 723 -8.43 -7.82 -27.23
C GLN A 723 -9.88 -7.93 -26.72
N LYS A 724 -10.85 -7.92 -27.62
CA LYS A 724 -12.27 -8.03 -27.25
C LYS A 724 -12.60 -9.35 -26.57
N SER A 725 -11.96 -10.45 -27.00
CA SER A 725 -12.09 -11.75 -26.34
C SER A 725 -11.62 -11.73 -24.88
N TYR A 726 -10.54 -11.00 -24.55
CA TYR A 726 -10.10 -10.76 -23.17
C TYR A 726 -11.15 -9.98 -22.38
N LEU A 727 -11.66 -8.87 -22.93
CA LEU A 727 -12.71 -8.05 -22.33
C LEU A 727 -14.00 -8.84 -22.08
N ALA A 728 -14.31 -9.82 -22.94
CA ALA A 728 -15.44 -10.71 -22.78
C ALA A 728 -15.21 -11.83 -21.74
N PHE A 729 -13.94 -12.19 -21.46
CA PHE A 729 -13.60 -13.36 -20.62
C PHE A 729 -13.19 -13.00 -19.18
N HIS A 730 -12.48 -11.89 -18.96
CA HIS A 730 -12.07 -11.48 -17.61
C HIS A 730 -13.22 -11.31 -16.59
N PRO A 731 -14.48 -11.03 -16.95
CA PRO A 731 -15.56 -10.91 -15.96
C PRO A 731 -15.82 -12.19 -15.15
N TYR A 732 -15.41 -13.36 -15.65
CA TYR A 732 -15.66 -14.66 -15.00
C TYR A 732 -14.56 -15.09 -14.02
N VAL A 733 -13.61 -14.19 -13.74
CA VAL A 733 -12.45 -14.43 -12.87
C VAL A 733 -12.52 -13.58 -11.61
N ASN A 734 -12.38 -14.23 -10.46
CA ASN A 734 -12.14 -13.56 -9.18
C ASN A 734 -10.65 -13.25 -9.05
N ARG A 735 -10.32 -11.98 -8.78
CA ARG A 735 -8.94 -11.49 -8.73
C ARG A 735 -8.85 -10.26 -7.83
N GLN A 736 -7.65 -9.94 -7.37
CA GLN A 736 -7.40 -8.75 -6.57
C GLN A 736 -7.09 -7.55 -7.47
N GLY A 737 -7.40 -6.35 -6.98
CA GLY A 737 -7.07 -5.11 -7.67
C GLY A 737 -5.63 -4.65 -7.45
N PRO A 738 -5.22 -3.56 -8.13
CA PRO A 738 -3.90 -2.93 -7.94
C PRO A 738 -3.72 -2.32 -6.54
N GLU A 739 -4.80 -2.10 -5.79
CA GLU A 739 -4.81 -1.56 -4.43
C GLU A 739 -5.30 -2.62 -3.43
N ALA A 740 -4.81 -3.85 -3.58
CA ALA A 740 -5.15 -4.92 -2.65
C ALA A 740 -4.73 -4.57 -1.22
N ASP A 741 -5.42 -5.17 -0.24
CA ASP A 741 -5.22 -4.92 1.19
C ASP A 741 -3.74 -5.06 1.59
N MET A 742 -3.15 -4.09 2.28
CA MET A 742 -1.71 -4.10 2.60
C MET A 742 -1.34 -5.25 3.55
N TYR A 743 -2.27 -5.65 4.41
CA TYR A 743 -2.06 -6.76 5.33
C TYR A 743 -2.04 -8.09 4.58
N VAL A 744 -1.37 -9.10 5.14
CA VAL A 744 -1.28 -10.43 4.52
C VAL A 744 -2.68 -11.03 4.38
N MET A 745 -3.03 -11.42 3.16
CA MET A 745 -4.36 -11.93 2.81
C MET A 745 -4.62 -13.28 3.46
N SER A 746 -5.91 -13.62 3.60
CA SER A 746 -6.27 -14.97 4.04
C SER A 746 -5.85 -15.99 2.97
N PRO A 747 -5.21 -17.11 3.35
CA PRO A 747 -4.95 -18.20 2.42
C PRO A 747 -6.24 -18.63 1.71
N TYR A 748 -6.14 -19.00 0.44
CA TYR A 748 -7.23 -19.37 -0.45
C TYR A 748 -8.22 -18.25 -0.85
N GLU A 749 -8.02 -17.00 -0.43
CA GLU A 749 -8.96 -15.90 -0.72
C GLU A 749 -9.13 -15.63 -2.23
N TYR A 750 -8.02 -15.58 -2.97
CA TYR A 750 -8.00 -15.44 -4.43
C TYR A 750 -7.60 -16.73 -5.14
N HIS A 751 -7.87 -17.88 -4.52
CA HIS A 751 -7.61 -19.18 -5.13
C HIS A 751 -8.42 -19.36 -6.42
N ALA A 752 -7.85 -19.97 -7.46
CA ALA A 752 -8.49 -20.10 -8.77
C ALA A 752 -9.90 -20.75 -8.72
N SER A 753 -10.15 -21.66 -7.77
CA SER A 753 -11.47 -22.29 -7.59
C SER A 753 -12.59 -21.34 -7.15
N THR A 754 -12.25 -20.13 -6.71
CA THR A 754 -13.26 -19.09 -6.36
C THR A 754 -13.82 -18.41 -7.61
N SER A 755 -13.11 -18.48 -8.74
CA SER A 755 -13.55 -17.91 -10.03
C SER A 755 -14.74 -18.66 -10.62
N GLU A 756 -15.71 -17.92 -11.18
CA GLU A 756 -16.90 -18.50 -11.81
C GLU A 756 -16.54 -19.47 -12.93
N ILE A 757 -15.58 -19.11 -13.78
CA ILE A 757 -15.18 -19.94 -14.92
C ILE A 757 -14.68 -21.32 -14.50
N VAL A 758 -13.86 -21.39 -13.45
CA VAL A 758 -13.32 -22.66 -12.92
C VAL A 758 -14.46 -23.52 -12.39
N ARG A 759 -15.35 -22.93 -11.58
CA ARG A 759 -16.52 -23.63 -11.03
C ARG A 759 -17.46 -24.15 -12.12
N MET A 760 -17.72 -23.34 -13.16
CA MET A 760 -18.56 -23.74 -14.28
C MET A 760 -17.98 -24.93 -15.04
N LEU A 761 -16.68 -24.90 -15.33
CA LEU A 761 -15.99 -25.96 -16.07
C LEU A 761 -15.88 -27.25 -15.25
N GLU A 762 -15.57 -27.17 -13.95
CA GLU A 762 -15.54 -28.32 -13.05
C GLU A 762 -16.93 -28.99 -12.92
N ARG A 763 -18.01 -28.20 -12.97
CA ARG A 763 -19.40 -28.70 -13.04
C ARG A 763 -19.80 -29.26 -14.39
N GLY A 764 -18.91 -29.21 -15.39
CA GLY A 764 -19.11 -29.80 -16.70
C GLY A 764 -19.93 -28.94 -17.66
N HIS A 765 -19.78 -27.61 -17.64
CA HIS A 765 -20.41 -26.65 -18.56
C HIS A 765 -20.55 -27.19 -19.99
N HIS A 766 -21.75 -27.66 -20.33
CA HIS A 766 -22.08 -28.32 -21.61
C HIS A 766 -21.08 -29.39 -22.08
N ASN A 767 -20.48 -30.13 -21.15
CA ASN A 767 -19.48 -31.16 -21.38
C ASN A 767 -18.21 -30.68 -22.10
N VAL A 768 -17.88 -29.40 -22.00
CA VAL A 768 -16.56 -28.90 -22.41
C VAL A 768 -15.49 -29.60 -21.57
N LYS A 769 -14.46 -30.15 -22.23
CA LYS A 769 -13.32 -30.80 -21.58
C LYS A 769 -12.05 -30.03 -21.93
N LEU A 770 -11.41 -29.52 -20.89
CA LEU A 770 -10.03 -29.04 -20.97
C LEU A 770 -9.09 -30.22 -20.74
N THR A 771 -7.98 -30.21 -21.46
CA THR A 771 -6.81 -31.06 -21.20
C THR A 771 -6.13 -30.60 -19.90
N ASP A 772 -5.28 -31.46 -19.33
CA ASP A 772 -4.51 -31.11 -18.12
C ASP A 772 -3.66 -29.86 -18.33
N ASN A 773 -3.05 -29.72 -19.51
CA ASN A 773 -2.28 -28.53 -19.87
C ASN A 773 -3.17 -27.26 -19.88
N GLU A 774 -4.32 -27.30 -20.53
CA GLU A 774 -5.22 -26.14 -20.56
C GLU A 774 -5.75 -25.75 -19.18
N TRP A 775 -5.97 -26.73 -18.29
CA TRP A 775 -6.28 -26.45 -16.90
C TRP A 775 -5.14 -25.73 -16.19
N GLU A 776 -3.90 -26.17 -16.39
CA GLU A 776 -2.71 -25.52 -15.82
C GLU A 776 -2.60 -24.06 -16.29
N HIS A 777 -2.78 -23.81 -17.60
CA HIS A 777 -2.72 -22.46 -18.16
C HIS A 777 -3.84 -21.54 -17.67
N LEU A 778 -5.08 -22.04 -17.59
CA LEU A 778 -6.21 -21.26 -17.08
C LEU A 778 -6.00 -20.88 -15.61
N VAL A 779 -5.60 -21.84 -14.77
CA VAL A 779 -5.33 -21.60 -13.34
C VAL A 779 -4.16 -20.63 -13.17
N MET A 780 -3.07 -20.84 -13.89
CA MET A 780 -1.90 -19.99 -13.79
C MET A 780 -2.19 -18.56 -14.24
N TRP A 781 -2.99 -18.36 -15.28
CA TRP A 781 -3.42 -17.02 -15.68
C TRP A 781 -4.20 -16.29 -14.59
N ILE A 782 -5.11 -17.00 -13.91
CA ILE A 782 -5.86 -16.45 -12.77
C ILE A 782 -4.89 -16.10 -11.62
N ASP A 783 -3.99 -17.03 -11.26
CA ASP A 783 -2.99 -16.83 -10.22
C ASP A 783 -1.99 -15.71 -10.56
N MET A 784 -1.74 -15.43 -11.83
CA MET A 784 -0.92 -14.29 -12.29
C MET A 784 -1.69 -12.96 -12.25
N ASN A 785 -2.89 -12.92 -11.67
CA ASN A 785 -3.79 -11.77 -11.62
C ASN A 785 -4.41 -11.38 -12.98
N ALA A 786 -4.70 -12.37 -13.83
CA ALA A 786 -5.40 -12.25 -15.11
C ALA A 786 -4.87 -11.14 -16.05
N PRO A 787 -3.56 -11.10 -16.35
CA PRO A 787 -3.00 -10.08 -17.24
C PRO A 787 -3.59 -10.19 -18.64
N GLY A 788 -3.96 -9.05 -19.22
CA GLY A 788 -4.42 -8.94 -20.61
C GLY A 788 -3.26 -8.78 -21.60
N ARG A 789 -2.24 -8.01 -21.21
CA ARG A 789 -1.02 -7.75 -21.98
C ARG A 789 0.20 -8.20 -21.19
N GLY A 790 1.27 -8.57 -21.89
CA GLY A 790 2.58 -8.81 -21.28
C GLY A 790 3.72 -8.28 -22.13
N THR A 791 3.51 -7.10 -22.73
CA THR A 791 4.55 -6.36 -23.46
C THR A 791 4.48 -4.87 -23.12
N PHE A 792 5.63 -4.20 -23.19
CA PHE A 792 5.73 -2.73 -23.16
C PHE A 792 6.09 -2.17 -24.53
N ASP A 793 5.50 -1.03 -24.84
CA ASP A 793 5.79 -0.24 -26.05
C ASP A 793 6.85 0.82 -25.72
N ALA A 794 8.07 0.37 -25.42
CA ALA A 794 9.16 1.26 -24.99
C ALA A 794 9.64 2.17 -26.13
N ASP A 795 9.50 3.49 -25.94
CA ASP A 795 9.96 4.52 -26.88
C ASP A 795 11.47 4.81 -26.77
N LEU A 796 12.02 5.56 -27.73
CA LEU A 796 13.38 6.10 -27.63
C LEU A 796 13.48 7.10 -26.46
N LEU A 797 14.57 7.02 -25.70
CA LEU A 797 14.89 7.98 -24.65
C LEU A 797 16.27 8.59 -24.89
N ASN A 798 16.32 9.89 -25.13
CA ASN A 798 17.57 10.65 -25.32
C ASN A 798 18.51 10.02 -26.38
N GLY A 799 17.94 9.45 -27.45
CA GLY A 799 18.70 8.79 -28.52
C GLY A 799 19.02 7.31 -28.28
N TYR A 800 18.66 6.73 -27.13
CA TYR A 800 18.82 5.31 -26.83
C TYR A 800 17.53 4.53 -27.06
N ASP A 801 17.64 3.35 -27.68
CA ASP A 801 16.61 2.31 -27.59
C ASP A 801 16.61 1.76 -26.15
N GLN A 802 15.57 2.08 -25.39
CA GLN A 802 15.53 1.78 -23.96
C GLN A 802 15.63 0.28 -23.67
N TYR A 803 15.03 -0.56 -24.52
CA TYR A 803 15.09 -2.01 -24.38
C TYR A 803 16.54 -2.52 -24.43
N THR A 804 17.26 -2.17 -25.49
CA THR A 804 18.65 -2.58 -25.70
C THR A 804 19.56 -1.99 -24.63
N ARG A 805 19.38 -0.70 -24.30
CA ARG A 805 20.21 0.00 -23.31
C ARG A 805 20.03 -0.55 -21.90
N ARG A 806 18.79 -0.87 -21.49
CA ARG A 806 18.52 -1.54 -20.21
C ARG A 806 19.24 -2.89 -20.13
N LYS A 807 19.16 -3.70 -21.17
CA LYS A 807 19.83 -5.02 -21.21
C LYS A 807 21.35 -4.87 -21.11
N GLU A 808 21.93 -3.96 -21.89
CA GLU A 808 23.37 -3.65 -21.86
C GLU A 808 23.85 -3.27 -20.45
N LEU A 809 23.16 -2.33 -19.79
CA LEU A 809 23.54 -1.88 -18.44
C LEU A 809 23.32 -2.97 -17.39
N ALA A 810 22.25 -3.76 -17.50
CA ALA A 810 21.98 -4.88 -16.61
C ALA A 810 23.04 -5.98 -16.75
N ASP A 811 23.50 -6.28 -17.96
CA ASP A 811 24.59 -7.23 -18.18
C ASP A 811 25.92 -6.69 -17.66
N LYS A 812 26.24 -5.43 -17.97
CA LYS A 812 27.51 -4.80 -17.60
C LYS A 812 27.71 -4.64 -16.09
N TYR A 813 26.66 -4.24 -15.38
CA TYR A 813 26.75 -3.86 -13.96
C TYR A 813 26.02 -4.83 -13.02
N GLY A 814 25.42 -5.90 -13.55
CA GLY A 814 24.69 -6.88 -12.75
C GLY A 814 24.67 -8.30 -13.32
N ASN A 815 25.15 -8.56 -14.54
CA ASN A 815 25.02 -9.86 -15.21
C ASN A 815 23.57 -10.39 -15.19
N ALA A 816 22.61 -9.48 -15.39
CA ALA A 816 21.18 -9.69 -15.17
C ALA A 816 20.31 -9.25 -16.36
N GLY A 817 20.87 -9.14 -17.57
CA GLY A 817 20.11 -8.77 -18.76
C GLY A 817 19.06 -9.83 -19.10
N VAL A 818 17.85 -9.37 -19.41
CA VAL A 818 16.73 -10.22 -19.82
C VAL A 818 16.30 -9.85 -21.24
N ASP A 819 16.04 -10.86 -22.07
CA ASP A 819 15.54 -10.70 -23.44
C ASP A 819 14.08 -11.18 -23.56
N TRP A 820 13.18 -10.48 -22.86
CA TRP A 820 11.76 -10.87 -22.78
C TRP A 820 11.07 -10.87 -24.16
N ARG A 821 11.55 -10.05 -25.12
CA ARG A 821 11.04 -10.05 -26.49
C ARG A 821 11.38 -11.34 -27.21
N LYS A 822 12.62 -11.83 -27.06
CA LYS A 822 13.02 -13.14 -27.61
C LYS A 822 12.25 -14.27 -26.95
N GLU A 823 12.09 -14.26 -25.64
CA GLU A 823 11.33 -15.26 -24.89
C GLU A 823 9.89 -15.40 -25.40
N LEU A 824 9.19 -14.28 -25.61
CA LEU A 824 7.85 -14.29 -26.21
C LEU A 824 7.87 -14.79 -27.67
N ALA A 825 8.86 -14.38 -28.47
CA ALA A 825 8.97 -14.80 -29.86
C ALA A 825 9.25 -16.32 -29.99
N ASP A 826 10.11 -16.86 -29.11
CA ASP A 826 10.39 -18.28 -29.02
C ASP A 826 9.12 -19.05 -28.62
N TYR A 827 8.38 -18.56 -27.62
CA TYR A 827 7.13 -19.19 -27.20
C TYR A 827 6.05 -19.15 -28.28
N ALA A 828 5.88 -18.02 -28.95
CA ALA A 828 4.95 -17.89 -30.08
C ALA A 828 5.31 -18.86 -31.23
N SER A 829 6.60 -19.02 -31.50
CA SER A 829 7.11 -19.99 -32.49
C SER A 829 6.84 -21.43 -32.07
N TYR A 830 7.02 -21.72 -30.78
CA TYR A 830 6.70 -23.01 -30.18
C TYR A 830 5.20 -23.33 -30.29
N LEU A 831 4.31 -22.39 -29.99
CA LEU A 831 2.86 -22.56 -30.14
C LEU A 831 2.48 -22.81 -31.61
N LYS A 832 3.05 -22.06 -32.55
CA LYS A 832 2.84 -22.28 -33.99
C LYS A 832 3.29 -23.68 -34.42
N GLY A 833 4.36 -24.19 -33.83
CA GLY A 833 4.87 -25.54 -34.08
C GLY A 833 3.95 -26.67 -33.63
N LYS A 834 2.95 -26.41 -32.76
CA LYS A 834 1.95 -27.39 -32.33
C LYS A 834 0.83 -27.62 -33.36
N GLY A 835 0.78 -26.82 -34.42
CA GLY A 835 -0.22 -26.92 -35.49
C GLY A 835 -1.40 -25.98 -35.32
N GLU A 836 -2.34 -26.04 -36.27
CA GLU A 836 -3.54 -25.20 -36.28
C GLU A 836 -4.54 -25.66 -35.22
N ILE A 837 -5.12 -24.70 -34.49
CA ILE A 837 -6.11 -24.97 -33.45
C ILE A 837 -7.50 -24.87 -34.06
N CYS A 838 -8.24 -25.98 -34.03
CA CYS A 838 -9.61 -26.05 -34.53
C CYS A 838 -10.61 -26.00 -33.37
N PRO A 839 -11.69 -25.20 -33.48
CA PRO A 839 -12.80 -25.26 -32.52
C PRO A 839 -13.41 -26.67 -32.44
N ALA A 840 -13.41 -27.23 -31.24
CA ALA A 840 -13.99 -28.52 -30.92
C ALA A 840 -15.39 -28.31 -30.35
N MET A 841 -16.41 -28.80 -31.06
CA MET A 841 -17.76 -28.85 -30.51
C MET A 841 -17.81 -29.92 -29.40
N PRO A 842 -18.23 -29.59 -28.17
CA PRO A 842 -18.32 -30.58 -27.11
C PRO A 842 -19.36 -31.65 -27.46
N GLU A 843 -19.10 -32.88 -27.03
CA GLU A 843 -20.07 -33.96 -27.19
C GLU A 843 -21.38 -33.61 -26.50
N LYS A 844 -22.50 -33.74 -27.23
CA LYS A 844 -23.83 -33.54 -26.65
C LYS A 844 -24.07 -34.62 -25.61
N VAL A 845 -24.01 -34.23 -24.35
CA VAL A 845 -24.48 -35.10 -23.27
C VAL A 845 -26.00 -35.05 -23.24
N THR A 846 -26.64 -36.20 -23.35
CA THR A 846 -28.05 -36.34 -22.98
C THR A 846 -28.13 -36.19 -21.47
N SER A 847 -28.84 -35.15 -21.00
CA SER A 847 -29.06 -34.99 -19.56
C SER A 847 -29.70 -36.26 -19.00
N ALA A 848 -29.19 -36.72 -17.85
CA ALA A 848 -29.78 -37.84 -17.15
C ALA A 848 -31.25 -37.50 -16.87
N LYS A 849 -32.18 -38.21 -17.54
CA LYS A 849 -33.61 -37.99 -17.33
C LYS A 849 -33.99 -38.58 -15.98
N HIS A 850 -34.01 -37.74 -14.96
CA HIS A 850 -34.50 -38.10 -13.65
C HIS A 850 -36.03 -38.07 -13.62
N LYS A 851 -36.64 -39.06 -12.98
CA LYS A 851 -38.11 -39.10 -12.81
C LYS A 851 -38.53 -37.94 -11.92
N ALA A 852 -39.63 -37.27 -12.28
CA ALA A 852 -40.24 -36.27 -11.42
C ALA A 852 -40.66 -36.91 -10.08
N VAL A 853 -40.27 -36.28 -8.97
CA VAL A 853 -40.60 -36.76 -7.63
C VAL A 853 -41.95 -36.17 -7.21
N LYS A 854 -42.98 -37.02 -7.15
CA LYS A 854 -44.28 -36.64 -6.60
C LYS A 854 -44.33 -36.94 -5.11
N MET A 855 -44.79 -35.97 -4.31
CA MET A 855 -45.01 -36.12 -2.88
C MET A 855 -46.35 -35.49 -2.50
N LYS A 856 -47.11 -36.17 -1.63
CA LYS A 856 -48.42 -35.69 -1.16
C LYS A 856 -48.21 -34.48 -0.24
N ARG A 857 -49.06 -33.44 -0.38
CA ARG A 857 -48.96 -32.17 0.39
C ARG A 857 -47.61 -31.46 0.19
N TRP A 858 -47.17 -31.37 -1.06
CA TRP A 858 -46.01 -30.59 -1.47
C TRP A 858 -46.21 -30.06 -2.90
N PRO A 859 -45.98 -28.77 -3.18
CA PRO A 859 -45.59 -27.71 -2.24
C PRO A 859 -46.66 -27.44 -1.16
N LEU A 860 -46.30 -26.73 -0.10
CA LEU A 860 -47.21 -26.38 1.00
C LEU A 860 -48.01 -25.12 0.67
N THR A 861 -49.28 -25.11 1.06
CA THR A 861 -50.10 -23.89 1.04
C THR A 861 -49.84 -23.04 2.28
N ALA A 862 -50.26 -21.76 2.26
CA ALA A 862 -50.19 -20.90 3.44
C ALA A 862 -50.96 -21.49 4.65
N GLU A 863 -52.08 -22.18 4.40
CA GLU A 863 -52.85 -22.87 5.44
C GLU A 863 -52.08 -24.07 6.01
N ASP A 864 -51.42 -24.86 5.17
CA ASP A 864 -50.57 -25.97 5.62
C ASP A 864 -49.46 -25.46 6.56
N ILE A 865 -48.81 -24.35 6.20
CA ILE A 865 -47.73 -23.74 6.98
C ILE A 865 -48.24 -23.22 8.33
N GLN A 866 -49.37 -22.48 8.33
CA GLN A 866 -50.00 -22.03 9.58
C GLN A 866 -50.38 -23.21 10.49
N ASN A 867 -50.86 -24.30 9.91
CA ASN A 867 -51.19 -25.54 10.65
C ASN A 867 -49.95 -26.29 11.17
N LEU A 868 -48.78 -26.13 10.56
CA LEU A 868 -47.52 -26.64 11.09
C LEU A 868 -47.05 -25.79 12.26
N LEU A 869 -47.00 -24.46 12.08
CA LEU A 869 -46.52 -23.51 13.09
C LEU A 869 -47.42 -23.44 14.32
N SER A 870 -48.75 -23.59 14.18
CA SER A 870 -49.68 -23.59 15.33
C SER A 870 -49.49 -24.75 16.31
N LYS A 871 -48.73 -25.78 15.92
CA LYS A 871 -48.38 -26.92 16.77
C LYS A 871 -47.07 -26.72 17.54
N GLU A 872 -46.31 -25.70 17.21
CA GLU A 872 -45.04 -25.41 17.87
C GLU A 872 -45.28 -24.62 19.17
N THR A 873 -44.47 -24.88 20.20
CA THR A 873 -44.64 -24.27 21.53
C THR A 873 -44.18 -22.81 21.60
N GLY A 874 -43.50 -22.33 20.56
CA GLY A 874 -43.05 -20.96 20.40
C GLY A 874 -42.49 -20.76 19.00
N LEU A 875 -42.61 -19.55 18.48
CA LEU A 875 -42.19 -19.23 17.10
C LEU A 875 -40.90 -18.39 17.04
N ARG A 876 -40.55 -17.74 18.14
CA ARG A 876 -39.36 -16.89 18.28
C ARG A 876 -38.76 -17.08 19.67
N LYS A 877 -37.43 -17.08 19.77
CA LYS A 877 -36.70 -17.06 21.04
C LYS A 877 -35.43 -16.23 20.90
N ASP A 878 -34.99 -15.60 21.98
CA ASP A 878 -33.69 -14.94 22.02
C ASP A 878 -32.75 -15.73 22.94
N VAL A 879 -31.52 -15.93 22.48
CA VAL A 879 -30.43 -16.54 23.26
C VAL A 879 -29.37 -15.48 23.50
N GLU A 880 -29.05 -15.25 24.76
CA GLU A 880 -28.01 -14.30 25.16
C GLU A 880 -26.62 -14.95 25.04
N VAL A 881 -25.74 -14.30 24.27
CA VAL A 881 -24.38 -14.77 23.97
C VAL A 881 -23.36 -14.13 24.90
N ALA A 882 -23.54 -12.84 25.20
CA ALA A 882 -22.80 -12.06 26.18
C ALA A 882 -23.70 -10.93 26.70
N ASP A 883 -23.24 -10.18 27.70
CA ASP A 883 -24.01 -9.10 28.32
C ASP A 883 -24.53 -8.12 27.25
N GLY A 884 -25.85 -8.08 27.07
CA GLY A 884 -26.52 -7.23 26.08
C GLY A 884 -26.48 -7.73 24.62
N VAL A 885 -25.74 -8.79 24.30
CA VAL A 885 -25.62 -9.34 22.94
C VAL A 885 -26.47 -10.60 22.79
N LYS A 886 -27.47 -10.56 21.90
CA LYS A 886 -28.46 -11.65 21.71
C LYS A 886 -28.52 -12.12 20.26
N ILE A 887 -28.84 -13.40 20.08
CA ILE A 887 -29.21 -13.99 18.79
C ILE A 887 -30.69 -14.37 18.86
N THR A 888 -31.49 -13.82 17.95
CA THR A 888 -32.87 -14.27 17.73
C THR A 888 -32.90 -15.53 16.88
N PHE A 889 -33.63 -16.54 17.33
CA PHE A 889 -33.98 -17.73 16.57
C PHE A 889 -35.48 -17.80 16.29
N VAL A 890 -35.83 -18.28 15.11
CA VAL A 890 -37.20 -18.62 14.70
C VAL A 890 -37.38 -20.13 14.61
N ARG A 891 -38.61 -20.58 14.78
CA ARG A 891 -38.95 -22.01 14.80
C ARG A 891 -39.17 -22.56 13.39
N VAL A 892 -38.39 -23.56 13.01
CA VAL A 892 -38.58 -24.33 11.77
C VAL A 892 -39.26 -25.66 12.13
N PRO A 893 -40.49 -25.92 11.65
CA PRO A 893 -41.24 -27.12 12.01
C PRO A 893 -40.68 -28.39 11.36
N ALA A 894 -40.96 -29.54 11.95
CA ALA A 894 -40.69 -30.84 11.32
C ALA A 894 -41.52 -31.00 10.03
N GLY A 895 -41.00 -31.72 9.03
CA GLY A 895 -41.71 -31.86 7.76
C GLY A 895 -41.01 -32.74 6.72
N LYS A 896 -41.71 -32.95 5.60
CA LYS A 896 -41.20 -33.66 4.42
C LYS A 896 -41.24 -32.70 3.24
N PHE A 897 -40.27 -32.83 2.34
CA PHE A 897 -40.21 -32.03 1.13
C PHE A 897 -39.49 -32.76 0.00
N VAL A 898 -39.56 -32.19 -1.21
CA VAL A 898 -38.71 -32.59 -2.33
C VAL A 898 -37.45 -31.73 -2.30
N MET A 899 -36.32 -32.36 -2.04
CA MET A 899 -35.00 -31.74 -2.00
C MET A 899 -34.29 -31.90 -3.33
N GLY A 900 -33.50 -30.89 -3.71
CA GLY A 900 -32.80 -30.84 -4.99
C GLY A 900 -33.71 -30.47 -6.17
N THR A 901 -33.15 -30.58 -7.37
CA THR A 901 -33.87 -30.29 -8.63
C THR A 901 -33.29 -31.13 -9.76
N ASN A 902 -34.13 -31.48 -10.74
CA ASN A 902 -33.69 -32.19 -11.95
C ASN A 902 -33.32 -31.23 -13.09
N ASP A 903 -33.56 -29.93 -12.92
CA ASP A 903 -33.52 -28.92 -13.99
C ASP A 903 -32.34 -27.92 -13.82
N ALA A 904 -31.37 -28.21 -12.94
CA ALA A 904 -30.21 -27.35 -12.67
C ALA A 904 -28.87 -28.10 -12.80
N TYR A 905 -27.86 -27.71 -12.03
CA TYR A 905 -26.54 -28.34 -12.07
C TYR A 905 -26.60 -29.82 -11.63
N PRO A 906 -25.74 -30.70 -12.18
CA PRO A 906 -25.77 -32.13 -11.88
C PRO A 906 -25.61 -32.48 -10.39
N ASP A 907 -24.90 -31.66 -9.62
CA ASP A 907 -24.68 -31.82 -8.17
C ASP A 907 -25.92 -31.47 -7.32
N GLN A 908 -27.00 -30.99 -7.96
CA GLN A 908 -28.30 -30.70 -7.35
C GLN A 908 -29.36 -31.77 -7.68
N ALA A 909 -28.99 -32.74 -8.54
CA ALA A 909 -29.83 -33.81 -9.04
C ALA A 909 -29.34 -35.20 -8.55
N PRO A 910 -30.22 -36.23 -8.50
CA PRO A 910 -31.65 -36.15 -8.71
C PRO A 910 -32.36 -35.42 -7.59
N ALA A 911 -33.52 -34.85 -7.87
CA ALA A 911 -34.48 -34.49 -6.82
C ALA A 911 -34.93 -35.77 -6.06
N PHE A 912 -35.14 -35.67 -4.76
CA PHE A 912 -35.54 -36.81 -3.92
C PHE A 912 -36.40 -36.36 -2.73
N LYS A 913 -37.10 -37.31 -2.10
CA LYS A 913 -37.89 -37.05 -0.90
C LYS A 913 -36.95 -36.96 0.31
N ALA A 914 -36.97 -35.83 1.01
CA ALA A 914 -36.23 -35.62 2.24
C ALA A 914 -37.18 -35.38 3.42
N GLU A 915 -36.70 -35.62 4.63
CA GLU A 915 -37.48 -35.51 5.87
C GLU A 915 -36.65 -34.83 6.96
N VAL A 916 -37.21 -33.78 7.54
CA VAL A 916 -36.77 -33.17 8.79
C VAL A 916 -37.61 -33.78 9.90
N LYS A 917 -37.01 -34.71 10.68
CA LYS A 917 -37.74 -35.57 11.63
C LYS A 917 -38.26 -34.82 12.86
N LYS A 918 -37.53 -33.79 13.31
CA LYS A 918 -37.87 -32.94 14.46
C LYS A 918 -37.79 -31.48 14.06
N GLY A 919 -38.63 -30.65 14.66
CA GLY A 919 -38.47 -29.20 14.57
C GLY A 919 -37.15 -28.77 15.19
N PHE A 920 -36.67 -27.61 14.79
CA PHE A 920 -35.45 -27.02 15.34
C PHE A 920 -35.57 -25.49 15.30
N TRP A 921 -34.73 -24.82 16.07
CA TRP A 921 -34.63 -23.37 16.02
C TRP A 921 -33.52 -22.97 15.07
N MET A 922 -33.68 -21.91 14.29
CA MET A 922 -32.65 -21.38 13.38
C MET A 922 -32.54 -19.87 13.57
N SER A 923 -31.33 -19.31 13.53
CA SER A 923 -31.14 -17.87 13.65
C SER A 923 -31.93 -17.12 12.56
N GLU A 924 -32.69 -16.10 12.96
CA GLU A 924 -33.61 -15.31 12.10
C GLU A 924 -32.88 -14.68 10.90
N LYS A 925 -31.63 -14.25 11.16
CA LYS A 925 -30.66 -13.69 10.22
C LYS A 925 -29.32 -14.43 10.34
N GLU A 926 -28.40 -14.11 9.45
CA GLU A 926 -26.99 -14.47 9.57
C GLU A 926 -26.39 -13.83 10.83
N LEU A 927 -25.39 -14.49 11.38
CA LEU A 927 -24.70 -14.02 12.58
C LEU A 927 -23.87 -12.75 12.29
N THR A 928 -23.95 -11.75 13.16
CA THR A 928 -23.19 -10.50 13.02
C THR A 928 -21.78 -10.59 13.61
N ASN A 929 -20.91 -9.65 13.25
CA ASN A 929 -19.58 -9.52 13.86
C ASN A 929 -19.67 -9.30 15.38
N GLU A 930 -20.63 -8.50 15.86
CA GLU A 930 -20.85 -8.31 17.30
C GLU A 930 -21.21 -9.63 18.01
N GLN A 931 -22.11 -10.41 17.42
CA GLN A 931 -22.53 -11.70 17.97
C GLN A 931 -21.38 -12.70 17.99
N TYR A 932 -20.59 -12.78 16.92
CA TYR A 932 -19.45 -13.71 16.84
C TYR A 932 -18.30 -13.28 17.77
N ASN A 933 -17.92 -12.01 17.73
CA ASN A 933 -16.79 -11.47 18.49
C ASN A 933 -17.06 -11.41 19.99
N ALA A 934 -18.32 -11.50 20.42
CA ALA A 934 -18.68 -11.68 21.82
C ALA A 934 -18.07 -12.94 22.45
N LEU A 935 -17.76 -13.97 21.64
CA LEU A 935 -17.06 -15.18 22.09
C LEU A 935 -15.66 -15.34 21.49
N VAL A 936 -15.38 -14.69 20.35
CA VAL A 936 -14.10 -14.76 19.61
C VAL A 936 -13.59 -13.34 19.32
N PRO A 937 -13.15 -12.59 20.34
CA PRO A 937 -12.87 -11.15 20.23
C PRO A 937 -11.73 -10.79 19.27
N GLU A 938 -10.87 -11.74 18.91
CA GLU A 938 -9.75 -11.57 17.99
C GLU A 938 -10.12 -11.66 16.50
N HIS A 939 -11.36 -12.04 16.18
CA HIS A 939 -11.80 -12.20 14.79
C HIS A 939 -12.00 -10.84 14.10
N ASP A 940 -11.53 -10.75 12.85
CA ASP A 940 -11.65 -9.57 12.00
C ASP A 940 -12.12 -9.99 10.60
N SER A 941 -13.35 -9.62 10.26
CA SER A 941 -13.95 -9.83 8.95
C SER A 941 -13.32 -8.98 7.84
N ARG A 942 -12.38 -8.08 8.14
CA ARG A 942 -11.59 -7.26 7.20
C ARG A 942 -12.45 -6.32 6.33
N ILE A 943 -12.16 -6.26 5.03
CA ILE A 943 -12.75 -5.37 4.03
C ILE A 943 -13.26 -6.13 2.80
N TYR A 944 -14.11 -5.48 2.01
CA TYR A 944 -14.38 -5.80 0.61
C TYR A 944 -13.58 -4.85 -0.28
N ALA A 945 -12.96 -5.40 -1.33
CA ALA A 945 -12.12 -4.63 -2.25
C ALA A 945 -12.94 -3.62 -3.08
N GLN A 946 -12.34 -2.47 -3.37
CA GLN A 946 -12.83 -1.52 -4.37
C GLN A 946 -12.17 -1.79 -5.73
N PHE A 947 -12.79 -1.34 -6.82
CA PHE A 947 -12.28 -1.55 -8.17
C PHE A 947 -11.78 -0.25 -8.82
N TRP A 948 -10.53 0.12 -8.57
CA TRP A 948 -9.66 1.01 -9.36
C TRP A 948 -8.30 1.10 -8.66
N LYS A 949 -7.60 2.23 -8.82
CA LYS A 949 -6.48 2.69 -7.97
C LYS A 949 -6.87 3.86 -7.05
N ASP A 950 -5.88 4.39 -6.32
CA ASP A 950 -5.95 5.63 -5.52
C ASP A 950 -6.76 5.52 -4.22
N HIS A 951 -6.87 4.30 -3.68
CA HIS A 951 -7.64 4.07 -2.45
C HIS A 951 -7.01 4.76 -1.24
N THR A 952 -7.79 5.61 -0.58
CA THR A 952 -7.43 6.32 0.66
C THR A 952 -7.77 5.54 1.92
N THR A 953 -8.40 4.37 1.75
CA THR A 953 -8.77 3.40 2.80
C THR A 953 -8.47 1.98 2.31
N PRO A 954 -8.35 0.97 3.19
CA PRO A 954 -8.08 -0.41 2.75
C PRO A 954 -9.17 -1.01 1.84
N GLY A 955 -10.39 -0.45 1.87
CA GLY A 955 -11.55 -0.93 1.12
C GLY A 955 -12.85 -0.63 1.88
N TYR A 956 -13.96 -1.21 1.43
CA TYR A 956 -15.23 -1.09 2.14
C TYR A 956 -15.21 -1.95 3.43
N PRO A 957 -15.54 -1.40 4.61
CA PRO A 957 -15.55 -2.18 5.85
C PRO A 957 -16.48 -3.39 5.76
N ALA A 958 -16.00 -4.55 6.24
CA ALA A 958 -16.80 -5.76 6.43
C ALA A 958 -16.85 -6.21 7.91
N ASN A 959 -16.16 -5.49 8.81
CA ASN A 959 -16.03 -5.83 10.23
C ASN A 959 -16.81 -4.89 11.18
N LYS A 960 -17.80 -4.14 10.70
CA LYS A 960 -18.65 -3.35 11.61
C LYS A 960 -19.53 -4.27 12.47
N PRO A 961 -19.91 -3.88 13.71
CA PRO A 961 -20.66 -4.74 14.63
C PRO A 961 -21.92 -5.38 14.04
N ASN A 962 -22.65 -4.62 13.24
CA ASN A 962 -23.92 -4.98 12.61
C ASN A 962 -23.76 -5.61 11.20
N GLN A 963 -22.54 -5.76 10.71
CA GLN A 963 -22.31 -6.53 9.48
C GLN A 963 -22.26 -8.02 9.79
N PRO A 964 -22.70 -8.88 8.86
CA PRO A 964 -22.61 -10.31 9.05
C PRO A 964 -21.14 -10.76 9.08
N VAL A 965 -20.84 -11.74 9.93
CA VAL A 965 -19.49 -12.27 10.10
C VAL A 965 -19.08 -13.09 8.87
N ILE A 966 -17.88 -12.83 8.34
CA ILE A 966 -17.30 -13.52 7.19
C ILE A 966 -15.84 -13.90 7.46
N ARG A 967 -15.21 -14.61 6.52
CA ARG A 967 -13.83 -15.12 6.67
C ARG A 967 -13.69 -16.01 7.91
N VAL A 968 -14.77 -16.69 8.28
CA VAL A 968 -14.79 -17.78 9.27
C VAL A 968 -14.79 -19.09 8.50
N SER A 969 -13.80 -19.94 8.76
CA SER A 969 -13.76 -21.29 8.18
C SER A 969 -14.85 -22.18 8.79
N TYR A 970 -15.18 -23.28 8.13
CA TYR A 970 -16.14 -24.26 8.65
C TYR A 970 -15.69 -24.82 10.02
N GLU A 971 -14.39 -25.07 10.21
CA GLU A 971 -13.84 -25.55 11.47
C GLU A 971 -14.01 -24.53 12.60
N GLU A 972 -13.75 -23.24 12.32
CA GLU A 972 -13.97 -22.14 13.27
C GLU A 972 -15.46 -21.96 13.59
N ALA A 973 -16.33 -22.10 12.60
CA ALA A 973 -17.78 -22.02 12.76
C ALA A 973 -18.35 -23.13 13.67
N MET A 974 -17.89 -24.38 13.47
CA MET A 974 -18.28 -25.49 14.35
C MET A 974 -17.75 -25.29 15.77
N LYS A 975 -16.51 -24.81 15.92
CA LYS A 975 -15.94 -24.48 17.23
C LYS A 975 -16.73 -23.38 17.94
N TYR A 976 -17.20 -22.36 17.22
CA TYR A 976 -18.10 -21.34 17.78
C TYR A 976 -19.40 -21.96 18.30
N CYS A 977 -19.99 -22.90 17.55
CA CYS A 977 -21.18 -23.63 17.99
C CYS A 977 -20.93 -24.43 19.28
N ASP A 978 -19.76 -25.07 19.39
CA ASP A 978 -19.38 -25.83 20.60
C ASP A 978 -19.27 -24.90 21.81
N ILE A 979 -18.57 -23.76 21.68
CA ILE A 979 -18.43 -22.76 22.75
C ILE A 979 -19.80 -22.24 23.19
N LEU A 980 -20.68 -21.90 22.25
CA LEU A 980 -22.02 -21.39 22.56
C LEU A 980 -22.90 -22.47 23.20
N SER A 981 -22.75 -23.73 22.79
CA SER A 981 -23.47 -24.87 23.40
C SER A 981 -23.05 -25.06 24.86
N GLU A 982 -21.74 -25.05 25.13
CA GLU A 982 -21.19 -25.16 26.48
C GLU A 982 -21.68 -24.02 27.38
N LYS A 983 -21.72 -22.79 26.84
CA LYS A 983 -22.14 -21.61 27.59
C LYS A 983 -23.63 -21.60 27.94
N THR A 984 -24.48 -22.06 27.03
CA THR A 984 -25.94 -21.94 27.16
C THR A 984 -26.62 -23.21 27.65
N GLY A 985 -25.94 -24.36 27.59
CA GLY A 985 -26.53 -25.68 27.80
C GLY A 985 -27.48 -26.12 26.68
N LEU A 986 -27.57 -25.34 25.58
CA LEU A 986 -28.35 -25.67 24.40
C LEU A 986 -27.49 -26.46 23.42
N LYS A 987 -28.13 -27.27 22.56
CA LYS A 987 -27.43 -28.01 21.51
C LYS A 987 -27.32 -27.16 20.24
N VAL A 988 -26.37 -26.23 20.23
CA VAL A 988 -26.11 -25.32 19.11
C VAL A 988 -25.18 -25.97 18.08
N THR A 989 -25.49 -25.83 16.79
CA THR A 989 -24.71 -26.41 15.69
C THR A 989 -25.04 -25.68 14.38
N LEU A 990 -24.25 -25.90 13.33
CA LEU A 990 -24.65 -25.54 11.96
C LEU A 990 -25.76 -26.46 11.43
N PRO A 991 -26.64 -25.99 10.53
CA PRO A 991 -27.65 -26.84 9.91
C PRO A 991 -27.02 -27.90 9.02
N THR A 992 -27.70 -29.04 8.83
CA THR A 992 -27.42 -29.92 7.69
C THR A 992 -27.95 -29.30 6.40
N GLU A 993 -27.44 -29.72 5.25
CA GLU A 993 -28.01 -29.39 3.93
C GLU A 993 -29.54 -29.63 3.84
N VAL A 994 -30.03 -30.70 4.46
CA VAL A 994 -31.46 -31.04 4.47
C VAL A 994 -32.26 -30.02 5.30
N GLN A 995 -31.76 -29.69 6.49
CA GLN A 995 -32.39 -28.69 7.36
C GLN A 995 -32.37 -27.31 6.72
N TRP A 996 -31.24 -26.93 6.11
CA TRP A 996 -31.08 -25.65 5.44
C TRP A 996 -32.04 -25.50 4.26
N GLU A 997 -32.11 -26.49 3.36
CA GLU A 997 -32.98 -26.38 2.18
C GLU A 997 -34.47 -26.41 2.56
N TRP A 998 -34.86 -27.19 3.56
CA TRP A 998 -36.21 -27.14 4.12
C TRP A 998 -36.56 -25.76 4.66
N ALA A 999 -35.66 -25.19 5.46
CA ALA A 999 -35.80 -23.86 6.05
C ALA A 999 -35.89 -22.77 4.98
N CYS A 1000 -35.01 -22.81 3.98
CA CYS A 1000 -34.94 -21.87 2.86
C CYS A 1000 -36.22 -21.88 2.02
N ARG A 1001 -36.70 -23.09 1.64
CA ARG A 1001 -37.89 -23.24 0.80
C ARG A 1001 -39.17 -22.70 1.42
N GLY A 1002 -39.31 -22.77 2.75
CA GLY A 1002 -40.51 -22.27 3.45
C GLY A 1002 -41.83 -22.83 2.89
N GLY A 1003 -41.83 -24.06 2.35
CA GLY A 1003 -42.97 -24.68 1.69
C GLY A 1003 -43.02 -24.60 0.16
N SER A 1004 -42.15 -23.82 -0.48
CA SER A 1004 -42.10 -23.63 -1.94
C SER A 1004 -41.33 -24.75 -2.67
N ASP A 1005 -41.82 -25.12 -3.85
CA ASP A 1005 -41.11 -25.97 -4.82
C ASP A 1005 -40.40 -25.18 -5.93
N GLN A 1006 -40.55 -23.85 -5.94
CA GLN A 1006 -39.90 -22.95 -6.90
C GLN A 1006 -38.41 -22.73 -6.56
N PRO A 1007 -37.61 -22.13 -7.47
CA PRO A 1007 -36.22 -21.77 -7.19
C PRO A 1007 -36.04 -20.90 -5.95
N PHE A 1008 -37.00 -20.00 -5.69
CA PHE A 1008 -37.07 -19.15 -4.52
C PHE A 1008 -38.38 -19.36 -3.75
N TRP A 1009 -38.39 -19.05 -2.45
CA TRP A 1009 -39.63 -19.09 -1.67
C TRP A 1009 -40.65 -18.02 -2.14
N TYR A 1010 -40.16 -16.93 -2.75
CA TYR A 1010 -40.96 -15.82 -3.26
C TYR A 1010 -41.27 -15.89 -4.77
N GLY A 1011 -40.80 -16.91 -5.50
CA GLY A 1011 -41.16 -17.08 -6.91
C GLY A 1011 -40.13 -17.79 -7.81
N ALA A 1012 -40.30 -17.56 -9.12
CA ALA A 1012 -39.45 -18.10 -10.17
C ALA A 1012 -38.12 -17.35 -10.32
N MET A 1013 -37.24 -17.83 -11.21
CA MET A 1013 -35.88 -17.33 -11.39
C MET A 1013 -35.78 -15.82 -11.73
N ASP A 1014 -36.80 -15.29 -12.38
CA ASP A 1014 -36.94 -13.91 -12.85
C ASP A 1014 -37.71 -13.00 -11.87
N ALA A 1015 -38.07 -13.52 -10.69
CA ALA A 1015 -38.73 -12.74 -9.67
C ALA A 1015 -37.85 -11.56 -9.21
N ASN A 1016 -38.46 -10.40 -9.03
CA ASN A 1016 -37.78 -9.24 -8.45
C ASN A 1016 -37.49 -9.51 -6.96
N PHE A 1017 -36.21 -9.78 -6.67
CA PHE A 1017 -35.73 -10.15 -5.34
C PHE A 1017 -35.53 -8.96 -4.40
N GLY A 1018 -35.60 -7.71 -4.86
CA GLY A 1018 -35.14 -6.54 -4.08
C GLY A 1018 -35.90 -6.26 -2.77
N SER A 1019 -37.06 -6.88 -2.55
CA SER A 1019 -37.79 -6.81 -1.27
C SER A 1019 -37.56 -8.02 -0.35
N TYR A 1020 -36.71 -8.96 -0.74
CA TYR A 1020 -36.59 -10.28 -0.13
C TYR A 1020 -35.14 -10.65 0.20
N GLU A 1021 -34.18 -10.28 -0.65
CA GLU A 1021 -32.81 -10.79 -0.59
C GLU A 1021 -31.81 -9.72 -1.06
N ASN A 1022 -30.57 -9.84 -0.62
CA ASN A 1022 -29.42 -9.10 -1.15
C ASN A 1022 -28.66 -9.97 -2.17
N LEU A 1023 -28.82 -9.72 -3.47
CA LEU A 1023 -28.18 -10.49 -4.56
C LEU A 1023 -27.51 -9.54 -5.56
N ALA A 1024 -26.72 -10.09 -6.49
CA ALA A 1024 -26.00 -9.27 -7.47
C ALA A 1024 -26.96 -8.44 -8.34
N ASP A 1025 -27.02 -7.14 -8.08
CA ASP A 1025 -27.93 -6.18 -8.71
C ASP A 1025 -27.20 -4.90 -9.18
N VAL A 1026 -27.95 -3.86 -9.53
CA VAL A 1026 -27.39 -2.59 -10.01
C VAL A 1026 -26.50 -1.87 -8.98
N GLN A 1027 -26.56 -2.20 -7.69
CA GLN A 1027 -25.69 -1.58 -6.67
C GLN A 1027 -24.22 -1.94 -6.85
N LEU A 1028 -23.92 -3.10 -7.46
CA LEU A 1028 -22.53 -3.51 -7.74
C LEU A 1028 -21.80 -2.57 -8.71
N GLU A 1029 -22.53 -1.71 -9.44
CA GLU A 1029 -21.90 -0.65 -10.26
C GLU A 1029 -21.03 0.30 -9.44
N LYS A 1030 -21.34 0.46 -8.16
CA LYS A 1030 -20.62 1.33 -7.23
C LYS A 1030 -19.28 0.74 -6.75
N MET A 1031 -19.00 -0.53 -7.08
CA MET A 1031 -17.69 -1.13 -6.84
C MET A 1031 -16.61 -0.53 -7.76
N ALA A 1032 -17.00 -0.11 -8.97
CA ALA A 1032 -16.14 0.62 -9.88
C ALA A 1032 -16.00 2.07 -9.40
N VAL A 1033 -14.78 2.47 -9.07
CA VAL A 1033 -14.51 3.79 -8.48
C VAL A 1033 -13.49 4.58 -9.30
N THR A 1034 -13.30 5.86 -9.01
CA THR A 1034 -12.28 6.71 -9.65
C THR A 1034 -12.01 7.97 -8.83
N GLY A 1035 -10.82 8.57 -9.02
CA GLY A 1035 -10.39 9.81 -8.37
C GLY A 1035 -9.58 9.59 -7.09
N ILE A 1036 -8.87 10.65 -6.66
CA ILE A 1036 -8.22 10.73 -5.35
C ILE A 1036 -9.33 10.77 -4.30
N ASP A 1037 -9.32 9.86 -3.34
CA ASP A 1037 -10.48 9.52 -2.49
C ASP A 1037 -11.64 8.90 -3.30
N PRO A 1038 -11.50 7.63 -3.69
CA PRO A 1038 -12.24 7.02 -4.79
C PRO A 1038 -13.76 7.10 -4.59
N GLN A 1039 -14.45 7.65 -5.60
CA GLN A 1039 -15.91 7.70 -5.65
C GLN A 1039 -16.45 6.82 -6.78
N PRO A 1040 -17.72 6.36 -6.71
CA PRO A 1040 -18.34 5.59 -7.79
C PRO A 1040 -18.13 6.24 -9.16
N MET A 1041 -17.66 5.45 -10.11
CA MET A 1041 -17.30 5.90 -11.44
C MET A 1041 -18.54 6.32 -12.23
N ALA A 1042 -18.48 7.47 -12.91
CA ALA A 1042 -19.56 7.92 -13.77
C ALA A 1042 -19.74 7.00 -14.99
N LYS A 1043 -20.98 6.80 -15.44
CA LYS A 1043 -21.30 5.86 -16.55
C LYS A 1043 -20.70 6.27 -17.90
N ASP A 1044 -20.36 7.55 -18.07
CA ASP A 1044 -19.71 8.10 -19.25
C ASP A 1044 -18.18 8.03 -19.19
N ASN A 1045 -17.60 7.57 -18.07
CA ASN A 1045 -16.17 7.29 -18.00
C ASN A 1045 -15.81 6.14 -18.97
N PRO A 1046 -14.77 6.30 -19.81
CA PRO A 1046 -14.39 5.29 -20.81
C PRO A 1046 -14.03 3.92 -20.20
N TRP A 1047 -13.66 3.87 -18.92
CA TRP A 1047 -13.32 2.64 -18.21
C TRP A 1047 -14.51 1.95 -17.54
N PHE A 1048 -15.64 2.66 -17.36
CA PHE A 1048 -16.81 2.14 -16.64
C PHE A 1048 -17.34 0.81 -17.22
N PRO A 1049 -17.47 0.63 -18.55
CA PRO A 1049 -17.96 -0.63 -19.12
C PRO A 1049 -17.11 -1.85 -18.77
N TYR A 1050 -15.83 -1.63 -18.42
CA TYR A 1050 -14.88 -2.71 -18.17
C TYR A 1050 -14.62 -2.92 -16.68
N TYR A 1051 -14.79 -1.91 -15.83
CA TYR A 1051 -14.60 -2.02 -14.37
C TYR A 1051 -15.89 -2.37 -13.62
N ASN A 1052 -17.06 -2.12 -14.21
CA ASN A 1052 -18.36 -2.57 -13.72
C ASN A 1052 -18.68 -4.03 -14.14
N TYR A 1053 -17.68 -4.90 -14.16
CA TYR A 1053 -17.79 -6.20 -14.83
C TYR A 1053 -18.47 -7.30 -14.01
N LEU A 1054 -18.74 -7.08 -12.72
CA LEU A 1054 -19.40 -8.10 -11.89
C LEU A 1054 -20.78 -8.46 -12.51
N PRO A 1055 -21.02 -9.75 -12.80
CA PRO A 1055 -22.30 -10.19 -13.34
C PRO A 1055 -23.45 -9.89 -12.37
N LYS A 1056 -24.51 -9.23 -12.85
CA LYS A 1056 -25.60 -8.71 -12.01
C LYS A 1056 -26.93 -8.61 -12.78
N VAL A 1057 -28.02 -8.39 -12.06
CA VAL A 1057 -29.34 -8.07 -12.62
C VAL A 1057 -29.55 -6.55 -12.59
N GLU A 1058 -29.36 -5.89 -13.73
CA GLU A 1058 -29.39 -4.43 -13.83
C GLU A 1058 -30.78 -3.80 -13.60
N THR A 1059 -31.84 -4.60 -13.68
CA THR A 1059 -33.23 -4.15 -13.50
C THR A 1059 -33.72 -4.20 -12.06
N VAL A 1060 -32.91 -4.73 -11.14
CA VAL A 1060 -33.25 -4.82 -9.71
C VAL A 1060 -32.34 -3.89 -8.92
N ASN A 1061 -32.90 -3.34 -7.84
CA ASN A 1061 -32.23 -2.46 -6.90
C ASN A 1061 -32.75 -2.75 -5.49
N ASP A 1062 -31.94 -3.39 -4.67
CA ASP A 1062 -32.22 -3.72 -3.26
C ASP A 1062 -31.68 -2.66 -2.28
N GLY A 1063 -30.90 -1.69 -2.79
CA GLY A 1063 -30.29 -0.61 -2.02
C GLY A 1063 -28.97 -0.95 -1.33
N MET A 1064 -28.50 -2.20 -1.41
CA MET A 1064 -27.37 -2.75 -0.65
C MET A 1064 -26.20 -3.08 -1.58
N MET A 1065 -25.13 -2.28 -1.51
CA MET A 1065 -23.90 -2.57 -2.27
C MET A 1065 -23.05 -3.66 -1.62
N ILE A 1066 -23.09 -3.78 -0.30
CA ILE A 1066 -22.31 -4.74 0.49
C ILE A 1066 -23.21 -5.35 1.57
N PRO A 1067 -22.85 -6.53 2.13
CA PRO A 1067 -23.60 -7.14 3.22
C PRO A 1067 -23.70 -6.24 4.45
N SER A 1068 -24.90 -6.24 5.03
CA SER A 1068 -25.27 -5.58 6.29
C SER A 1068 -26.46 -6.33 6.88
N ASP A 1069 -26.76 -6.13 8.16
CA ASP A 1069 -28.01 -6.57 8.79
C ASP A 1069 -29.14 -5.51 8.73
N GLU A 1070 -28.81 -4.29 8.30
CA GLU A 1070 -29.68 -3.12 8.20
C GLU A 1070 -30.52 -3.14 6.92
N TYR A 1071 -31.38 -4.15 6.80
CA TYR A 1071 -32.35 -4.27 5.70
C TYR A 1071 -33.77 -4.49 6.22
N ASN A 1072 -34.76 -4.18 5.39
CA ASN A 1072 -36.19 -4.42 5.66
C ASN A 1072 -36.78 -5.45 4.69
N TYR A 1073 -36.07 -6.57 4.52
CA TYR A 1073 -36.51 -7.67 3.67
C TYR A 1073 -37.63 -8.46 4.33
N ARG A 1074 -38.52 -9.01 3.50
CA ARG A 1074 -39.63 -9.83 3.97
C ARG A 1074 -39.14 -11.22 4.39
N PRO A 1075 -39.59 -11.75 5.53
CA PRO A 1075 -39.28 -13.12 5.91
C PRO A 1075 -40.00 -14.11 5.01
N ASN A 1076 -39.41 -15.29 4.86
CA ASN A 1076 -40.09 -16.44 4.28
C ASN A 1076 -41.21 -16.94 5.21
N PRO A 1077 -42.05 -17.90 4.79
CA PRO A 1077 -43.18 -18.36 5.59
C PRO A 1077 -42.84 -19.00 6.96
N PHE A 1078 -41.57 -19.35 7.23
CA PHE A 1078 -41.11 -19.82 8.54
C PHE A 1078 -40.50 -18.71 9.40
N GLY A 1079 -40.46 -17.47 8.91
CA GLY A 1079 -39.94 -16.32 9.65
C GLY A 1079 -38.45 -16.03 9.42
N LEU A 1080 -37.77 -16.75 8.51
CA LEU A 1080 -36.36 -16.54 8.21
C LEU A 1080 -36.19 -15.45 7.14
N ILE A 1081 -35.20 -14.59 7.29
CA ILE A 1081 -34.95 -13.47 6.37
C ILE A 1081 -33.61 -13.68 5.68
N ASN A 1082 -33.51 -13.37 4.37
CA ASN A 1082 -32.27 -13.43 3.59
C ASN A 1082 -31.70 -14.86 3.45
N MET A 1083 -32.55 -15.85 3.10
CA MET A 1083 -32.13 -17.26 2.99
C MET A 1083 -31.52 -17.60 1.62
N HIS A 1084 -31.59 -16.69 0.66
CA HIS A 1084 -31.04 -16.86 -0.68
C HIS A 1084 -29.89 -15.91 -0.97
N GLY A 1085 -29.82 -14.74 -0.33
CA GLY A 1085 -28.81 -13.70 -0.55
C GLY A 1085 -27.99 -13.32 0.68
N ASN A 1086 -27.39 -12.12 0.64
CA ASN A 1086 -26.35 -11.60 1.53
C ASN A 1086 -25.05 -12.39 1.46
N LEU A 1087 -25.08 -13.61 2.01
CA LEU A 1087 -23.95 -14.49 2.20
C LEU A 1087 -24.41 -15.93 1.98
N GLN A 1088 -23.53 -16.72 1.41
CA GLN A 1088 -23.71 -18.16 1.50
C GLN A 1088 -23.52 -18.60 2.95
N GLU A 1089 -24.04 -19.76 3.32
CA GLU A 1089 -24.04 -20.20 4.71
C GLU A 1089 -23.44 -21.59 4.87
N TRP A 1090 -22.52 -21.73 5.84
CA TRP A 1090 -21.96 -23.03 6.17
C TRP A 1090 -23.02 -24.02 6.65
N THR A 1091 -22.93 -25.25 6.16
CA THR A 1091 -23.67 -26.40 6.70
C THR A 1091 -22.69 -27.40 7.31
N ARG A 1092 -23.13 -28.20 8.27
CA ARG A 1092 -22.34 -29.33 8.80
C ARG A 1092 -22.32 -30.57 7.92
N SER A 1093 -22.80 -30.46 6.68
CA SER A 1093 -22.76 -31.56 5.73
C SER A 1093 -21.43 -31.59 4.99
N LEU A 1094 -20.88 -32.79 4.86
CA LEU A 1094 -19.81 -33.09 3.92
C LEU A 1094 -20.36 -33.12 2.49
N TYR A 1095 -19.53 -32.74 1.53
CA TYR A 1095 -19.93 -32.78 0.13
C TYR A 1095 -20.07 -34.24 -0.36
N ALA A 1096 -21.29 -34.61 -0.73
CA ALA A 1096 -21.61 -35.92 -1.29
C ALA A 1096 -22.62 -35.81 -2.45
N PRO A 1097 -22.61 -36.75 -3.42
CA PRO A 1097 -23.64 -36.83 -4.45
C PRO A 1097 -25.04 -37.04 -3.88
N TYR A 1098 -26.05 -36.54 -4.59
CA TYR A 1098 -27.43 -36.83 -4.26
C TYR A 1098 -27.86 -38.22 -4.75
N PRO A 1099 -28.84 -38.86 -4.08
CA PRO A 1099 -29.63 -38.36 -2.95
C PRO A 1099 -28.86 -38.32 -1.62
N TYR A 1100 -29.14 -37.31 -0.79
CA TYR A 1100 -28.53 -37.17 0.54
C TYR A 1100 -28.92 -38.34 1.47
N SER A 1101 -27.95 -38.86 2.23
CA SER A 1101 -28.20 -39.85 3.28
C SER A 1101 -27.12 -39.81 4.36
N GLU A 1102 -27.47 -40.21 5.59
CA GLU A 1102 -26.52 -40.33 6.71
C GLU A 1102 -25.34 -41.26 6.37
N LYS A 1103 -25.60 -42.35 5.62
CA LYS A 1103 -24.55 -43.26 5.14
C LYS A 1103 -23.59 -42.55 4.18
N ALA A 1104 -24.10 -41.78 3.21
CA ALA A 1104 -23.26 -41.06 2.27
C ALA A 1104 -22.38 -40.03 2.99
N GLN A 1105 -22.92 -39.35 4.01
CA GLN A 1105 -22.17 -38.43 4.86
C GLN A 1105 -21.07 -39.14 5.65
N ALA A 1106 -21.35 -40.30 6.25
CA ALA A 1106 -20.38 -41.08 7.02
C ALA A 1106 -19.20 -41.61 6.17
N THR A 1107 -19.38 -41.73 4.86
CA THR A 1107 -18.34 -42.20 3.92
C THR A 1107 -17.79 -41.11 3.00
N ALA A 1108 -18.26 -39.87 3.11
CA ALA A 1108 -17.82 -38.76 2.28
C ALA A 1108 -16.38 -38.36 2.61
N ASP A 1109 -15.65 -37.84 1.62
CA ASP A 1109 -14.31 -37.28 1.85
C ASP A 1109 -14.43 -36.08 2.80
N THR A 1110 -13.73 -36.15 3.94
CA THR A 1110 -13.76 -35.10 4.97
C THR A 1110 -13.09 -33.80 4.51
N ARG A 1111 -12.48 -33.77 3.33
CA ARG A 1111 -11.79 -32.59 2.78
C ARG A 1111 -12.72 -31.56 2.16
N GLN A 1112 -14.01 -31.82 2.01
CA GLN A 1112 -14.94 -30.89 1.38
C GLN A 1112 -16.26 -30.76 2.15
N VAL A 1113 -16.63 -29.52 2.41
CA VAL A 1113 -17.85 -29.13 3.13
C VAL A 1113 -18.74 -28.26 2.25
N VAL A 1114 -20.03 -28.26 2.54
CA VAL A 1114 -21.02 -27.55 1.72
C VAL A 1114 -21.46 -26.25 2.37
N ALA A 1115 -21.41 -25.17 1.59
CA ALA A 1115 -22.15 -23.94 1.84
C ALA A 1115 -23.39 -23.87 0.94
N ARG A 1116 -24.46 -23.25 1.44
CA ARG A 1116 -25.76 -23.12 0.78
C ARG A 1116 -26.17 -21.67 0.55
N GLY A 1117 -27.16 -21.46 -0.30
CA GLY A 1117 -27.65 -20.13 -0.68
C GLY A 1117 -26.73 -19.45 -1.71
N GLY A 1118 -26.92 -18.15 -1.86
CA GLY A 1118 -26.09 -17.25 -2.64
C GLY A 1118 -25.60 -16.07 -1.80
N SER A 1119 -24.81 -15.19 -2.42
CA SER A 1119 -24.30 -13.99 -1.79
C SER A 1119 -24.69 -12.73 -2.58
N TRP A 1120 -24.38 -11.56 -2.03
CA TRP A 1120 -24.56 -10.24 -2.67
C TRP A 1120 -23.86 -10.11 -4.04
N ILE A 1121 -22.92 -11.01 -4.39
CA ILE A 1121 -22.26 -11.07 -5.71
C ILE A 1121 -22.71 -12.26 -6.58
N ASP A 1122 -23.64 -13.09 -6.11
CA ASP A 1122 -24.22 -14.18 -6.89
C ASP A 1122 -25.49 -13.73 -7.62
N ARG A 1123 -25.66 -14.18 -8.87
CA ARG A 1123 -26.90 -13.96 -9.65
C ARG A 1123 -27.99 -14.94 -9.19
N PRO A 1124 -29.28 -14.69 -9.49
CA PRO A 1124 -30.39 -15.58 -9.11
C PRO A 1124 -30.17 -17.08 -9.40
N LYS A 1125 -29.63 -17.42 -10.58
CA LYS A 1125 -29.34 -18.82 -10.97
C LYS A 1125 -28.36 -19.55 -10.03
N ASP A 1126 -27.58 -18.78 -9.29
CA ASP A 1126 -26.49 -19.20 -8.42
C ASP A 1126 -26.89 -19.18 -6.93
N ALA A 1127 -28.10 -18.73 -6.62
CA ALA A 1127 -28.62 -18.43 -5.27
C ALA A 1127 -29.94 -19.17 -4.93
N THR A 1128 -30.34 -20.15 -5.74
CA THR A 1128 -31.58 -20.90 -5.53
C THR A 1128 -31.54 -21.73 -4.24
N ALA A 1129 -32.71 -22.19 -3.77
CA ALA A 1129 -32.79 -23.11 -2.63
C ALA A 1129 -31.93 -24.39 -2.80
N THR A 1130 -31.64 -24.77 -4.05
CA THR A 1130 -30.86 -25.96 -4.40
C THR A 1130 -29.39 -25.67 -4.64
N ALA A 1131 -28.96 -24.41 -4.60
CA ALA A 1131 -27.58 -24.03 -4.85
C ALA A 1131 -26.65 -24.65 -3.80
N ARG A 1132 -25.57 -25.27 -4.28
CA ARG A 1132 -24.50 -25.85 -3.46
C ARG A 1132 -23.19 -25.15 -3.82
N ARG A 1133 -22.34 -24.94 -2.83
CA ARG A 1133 -20.97 -24.44 -2.97
C ARG A 1133 -20.06 -25.30 -2.11
N VAL A 1134 -18.86 -25.58 -2.59
CA VAL A 1134 -17.96 -26.56 -1.97
C VAL A 1134 -16.63 -25.89 -1.67
N TYR A 1135 -16.18 -26.07 -0.44
CA TYR A 1135 -14.96 -25.46 0.07
C TYR A 1135 -14.19 -26.45 0.95
N LEU A 1136 -12.93 -26.12 1.26
CA LEU A 1136 -12.15 -26.86 2.25
C LEU A 1136 -12.59 -26.46 3.67
N PRO A 1137 -12.58 -27.39 4.65
CA PRO A 1137 -12.98 -27.11 6.03
C PRO A 1137 -12.25 -25.93 6.70
N TRP A 1138 -10.97 -25.74 6.38
CA TRP A 1138 -10.11 -24.68 6.91
C TRP A 1138 -10.09 -23.40 6.04
N GLN A 1139 -10.79 -23.38 4.90
CA GLN A 1139 -10.81 -22.23 4.01
C GLN A 1139 -11.69 -21.13 4.58
N ARG A 1140 -11.12 -19.94 4.78
CA ARG A 1140 -11.87 -18.72 5.10
C ARG A 1140 -12.35 -18.08 3.80
N VAL A 1141 -13.65 -17.79 3.72
CA VAL A 1141 -14.28 -17.27 2.50
C VAL A 1141 -14.96 -15.92 2.81
N ASN A 1142 -14.78 -14.93 1.94
CA ASN A 1142 -15.25 -13.56 2.17
C ASN A 1142 -16.75 -13.34 1.90
N ASN A 1143 -17.42 -14.32 1.29
CA ASN A 1143 -18.86 -14.27 1.01
C ASN A 1143 -19.63 -15.47 1.59
N VAL A 1144 -19.06 -16.14 2.61
CA VAL A 1144 -19.72 -17.19 3.38
C VAL A 1144 -19.79 -16.75 4.84
N GLY A 1145 -20.99 -16.81 5.42
CA GLY A 1145 -21.30 -16.50 6.82
C GLY A 1145 -21.95 -17.68 7.53
N LEU A 1146 -22.70 -17.37 8.60
CA LEU A 1146 -23.21 -18.34 9.56
C LEU A 1146 -24.70 -18.16 9.84
N ARG A 1147 -25.44 -19.26 9.80
CA ARG A 1147 -26.66 -19.44 10.59
C ARG A 1147 -26.51 -20.60 11.54
N LEU A 1148 -27.01 -20.41 12.74
CA LEU A 1148 -26.95 -21.40 13.80
C LEU A 1148 -28.31 -22.06 13.94
N ILE A 1149 -28.31 -23.34 14.32
CA ILE A 1149 -29.51 -24.05 14.77
C ILE A 1149 -29.38 -24.52 16.21
N ILE A 1150 -30.51 -24.66 16.88
CA ILE A 1150 -30.63 -25.36 18.16
C ILE A 1150 -31.51 -26.59 17.93
N GLU A 1151 -30.96 -27.77 18.21
CA GLU A 1151 -31.69 -29.04 18.09
C GLU A 1151 -32.57 -29.32 19.32
N ASP A 1152 -33.71 -29.98 19.08
CA ASP A 1152 -34.66 -30.48 20.09
C ASP A 1152 -34.30 -31.86 20.69
#